data_AF-A0A085W3E9-F1
#
_entry.id   AF-A0A085W3E9-F1
#
_cell.length_a   1.000
_cell.length_b   1.000
_cell.length_c   1.000
_cell.angle_alpha   90.00
_cell.angle_beta   90.00
_cell.angle_gamma   90.00
#
_symmetry.space_group_name_H-M   'P 1'
#
loop_
_entity.id
_entity.type
_entity.pdbx_description
1 polymer ?
#
loop_
_entity_poly.entity_id
_entity_poly.type
_entity_poly.pdbx_seq_one_letter_code
_entity_poly.pdbx_strand_id
1 'polypeptide(L)'
;MLPEVSQQAQGSVSASRTVDDPTQPQRVRVRPVTQNLPPAPARSEAPPVHGANAPPEQPSAPASAGFAPGVRIGRYVVDRVLGQGGMGAVYLAHDPELDRRVAIKLLHPALSNPENRARLLREAQAMARVHHAHVVTVHDVVTWEDQLFVAMEYVEGDTLREWMQTRRSLHQILELFRKAGEGLGAAHAAGLIHRDFKPGNVLIGVDGSVQVSDFGLARSANAAAEPEPSAPEPAPAPPAALLQQELTETGLLMGTLGYMAPEQMLLKPIDARSDQFSFCVTLYEALYGVRPFQGKDATALVQVIYNRTFQAQRSRLRVPGHIREVVLRGLSPLPEERFPSMEALLAALHQKPEEDESSRVRLRRRMLRGVALGMLATGLVAAVATTQAWRSFEERAQGLLLTSRPKPWNPDVFILAVDQPTLRQMGWPISRFKQARMLEALERAGVAAVGIDAFLFSPAREGPEADIAFAQVMNRYGRTVLAVPCTADDGIDLEQLAQQVGPSSLPEGPSPRFRCSRVIVPVDPLRQSALMAQVEVARSASGNVRGAYVLAEVAGRSLPGLGLTTYLLGQGLKPDTDLIQEAGGVRVGTMHVPLNPEGAVLTSFRLPDPDHFLSYGALYATLSESDPPTLPPDVVEVLKGRYILFGQTAESIRDLGPFANGKQYPLVLLHAALLSDLIEQHPIREVPRWMELALILFCGALLTAAALVLRPTLTFGAVLLVLIGILGGTLLLAKGGWVAAPLGPMAASVLAFALVLAGRLSAEERARSRVRSAFDGYVDETELGRLLADAEHPALLQGAQKHLTVLQAQVQSPPGGAERQPPEERILHLRQAFQVMTEEVVRRKGRVETLRGNGLLAVFGDPLALPDHAPRAVEAAQAIQSRLEALQRTSDEGLGLETRVGIATGEAVIGNVGLQGGKMEYAVIGRPLERALELARQASTGQILVSAATREACASRFGFGLIQESGETEPGFVLQRPRAPF
;
A
#
# COMPACT_ATOMS: atom_id res chain seq x y z
N MET A 1 27.52 50.04 -15.81
CA MET A 1 26.44 50.82 -16.45
C MET A 1 25.19 50.66 -15.60
N LEU A 2 24.90 51.70 -14.79
CA LEU A 2 23.59 52.21 -14.30
C LEU A 2 22.54 51.25 -13.64
N PRO A 3 21.72 51.75 -12.68
CA PRO A 3 21.86 51.38 -11.26
C PRO A 3 20.50 51.17 -10.51
N GLU A 4 20.62 51.02 -9.17
CA GLU A 4 19.75 51.48 -8.07
C GLU A 4 18.21 51.51 -8.22
N VAL A 5 17.52 50.92 -7.24
CA VAL A 5 16.45 51.61 -6.48
C VAL A 5 16.54 51.25 -5.00
N SER A 6 16.87 52.25 -4.19
CA SER A 6 16.58 52.34 -2.76
C SER A 6 15.18 52.92 -2.56
N GLN A 7 14.45 52.51 -1.51
CA GLN A 7 13.78 53.47 -0.63
C GLN A 7 13.37 52.86 0.72
N GLN A 8 13.84 53.54 1.76
CA GLN A 8 13.46 53.46 3.17
C GLN A 8 12.13 54.19 3.42
N ALA A 9 11.43 53.82 4.50
CA ALA A 9 11.00 54.73 5.59
C ALA A 9 10.10 53.93 6.56
N GLN A 10 10.50 53.71 7.83
CA GLN A 10 10.20 54.56 9.02
C GLN A 10 8.69 54.60 9.34
N GLY A 11 8.18 54.42 10.56
CA GLY A 11 8.69 54.25 11.93
C GLY A 11 7.44 54.04 12.84
N SER A 12 7.48 53.36 13.98
CA SER A 12 7.65 53.89 15.36
C SER A 12 6.82 52.94 16.26
N VAL A 13 7.34 52.29 17.33
CA VAL A 13 7.62 52.77 18.72
C VAL A 13 6.37 53.44 19.33
N SER A 14 5.73 53.03 20.43
CA SER A 14 6.16 52.68 21.81
C SER A 14 4.95 52.04 22.56
N ALA A 15 5.06 50.94 23.31
CA ALA A 15 5.34 50.82 24.76
C ALA A 15 4.28 51.36 25.76
N SER A 16 3.80 50.48 26.66
CA SER A 16 3.82 50.53 28.15
C SER A 16 2.56 49.82 28.74
N ARG A 17 2.70 48.66 29.41
CA ARG A 17 2.74 48.41 30.90
C ARG A 17 1.42 48.72 31.64
N THR A 18 0.88 47.96 32.61
CA THR A 18 1.22 46.74 33.40
C THR A 18 0.04 46.44 34.38
N VAL A 19 0.09 45.28 35.08
CA VAL A 19 -0.52 44.95 36.41
C VAL A 19 -1.96 44.36 36.34
N ASP A 20 -2.39 43.21 36.92
CA ASP A 20 -1.91 42.27 37.97
C ASP A 20 -2.53 40.84 37.82
N ASP A 21 -1.89 39.86 38.47
CA ASP A 21 -2.20 38.40 38.62
C ASP A 21 -3.01 38.13 39.94
N PRO A 22 -3.17 36.92 40.54
CA PRO A 22 -3.56 35.55 40.11
C PRO A 22 -4.83 35.02 40.86
N THR A 23 -5.35 33.83 40.49
CA THR A 23 -5.54 32.64 41.39
C THR A 23 -6.41 31.50 40.78
N GLN A 24 -5.88 30.27 40.89
CA GLN A 24 -6.51 28.93 40.66
C GLN A 24 -7.46 28.55 41.85
N PRO A 25 -8.04 27.32 42.04
CA PRO A 25 -7.86 25.99 41.38
C PRO A 25 -9.12 25.07 41.23
N GLN A 26 -8.85 23.86 40.73
CA GLN A 26 -9.71 22.66 40.55
C GLN A 26 -10.25 22.03 41.87
N ARG A 27 -11.36 21.26 41.82
CA ARG A 27 -11.54 19.86 42.36
C ARG A 27 -13.01 19.33 42.46
N VAL A 28 -13.21 18.07 42.02
CA VAL A 28 -13.82 16.89 42.72
C VAL A 28 -15.28 16.89 43.28
N ARG A 29 -16.15 16.04 42.66
CA ARG A 29 -17.00 14.92 43.16
C ARG A 29 -18.15 15.10 44.22
N VAL A 30 -19.22 14.32 44.01
CA VAL A 30 -20.15 13.59 44.97
C VAL A 30 -21.67 13.96 44.92
N ARG A 31 -22.51 12.91 45.01
CA ARG A 31 -24.00 12.82 45.10
C ARG A 31 -24.61 13.54 46.34
N PRO A 32 -25.96 13.70 46.38
CA PRO A 32 -26.72 12.91 47.36
C PRO A 32 -28.10 12.40 46.87
N VAL A 33 -28.70 11.53 47.71
CA VAL A 33 -30.04 10.92 47.67
C VAL A 33 -30.85 11.49 48.84
N THR A 34 -32.16 11.79 48.68
CA THR A 34 -33.30 11.32 49.53
C THR A 34 -34.65 12.04 49.23
N GLN A 35 -35.67 11.22 48.93
CA GLN A 35 -37.11 11.20 49.32
C GLN A 35 -37.89 12.48 49.75
N ASN A 36 -39.05 12.76 49.12
CA ASN A 36 -40.42 12.48 49.62
C ASN A 36 -41.56 13.08 48.74
N LEU A 37 -42.69 12.33 48.62
CA LEU A 37 -44.02 12.62 48.01
C LEU A 37 -44.84 13.71 48.77
N PRO A 38 -46.10 14.15 48.43
CA PRO A 38 -47.17 13.69 47.47
C PRO A 38 -47.91 14.87 46.72
N PRO A 39 -49.22 14.84 46.33
CA PRO A 39 -49.94 14.09 45.26
C PRO A 39 -50.74 14.99 44.24
N ALA A 40 -51.52 14.33 43.37
CA ALA A 40 -52.35 14.81 42.23
C ALA A 40 -53.50 15.82 42.53
N PRO A 41 -54.08 16.46 41.48
CA PRO A 41 -55.43 16.14 40.95
C PRO A 41 -55.48 16.32 39.40
N ALA A 42 -56.57 16.24 38.61
CA ALA A 42 -57.86 15.54 38.54
C ALA A 42 -58.39 15.74 37.09
N ARG A 43 -59.47 15.03 36.73
CA ARG A 43 -60.14 14.93 35.41
C ARG A 43 -60.87 16.22 34.99
N SER A 44 -61.16 16.37 33.68
CA SER A 44 -62.39 17.02 33.18
C SER A 44 -62.79 16.50 31.79
N GLU A 45 -64.09 16.30 31.64
CA GLU A 45 -64.85 15.77 30.50
C GLU A 45 -65.23 16.84 29.45
N ALA A 46 -65.89 16.35 28.40
CA ALA A 46 -66.32 16.91 27.11
C ALA A 46 -67.39 18.04 27.14
N PRO A 47 -67.84 18.50 25.95
CA PRO A 47 -69.24 18.87 25.75
C PRO A 47 -69.90 18.27 24.47
N PRO A 48 -71.25 18.35 24.31
CA PRO A 48 -71.99 17.33 23.58
C PRO A 48 -73.12 17.82 22.59
N VAL A 49 -73.70 16.82 21.88
CA VAL A 49 -75.08 16.61 21.32
C VAL A 49 -75.72 17.53 20.25
N HIS A 50 -76.10 16.91 19.12
CA HIS A 50 -77.43 16.87 18.44
C HIS A 50 -77.39 15.69 17.43
N GLY A 51 -78.39 14.86 17.13
CA GLY A 51 -79.82 14.66 17.45
C GLY A 51 -80.36 13.58 16.47
N ALA A 52 -81.40 12.84 16.87
CA ALA A 52 -81.86 11.53 16.37
C ALA A 52 -82.35 11.40 14.89
N ASN A 53 -82.19 10.20 14.32
CA ASN A 53 -83.24 9.45 13.58
C ASN A 53 -82.78 8.00 13.24
N ALA A 54 -83.69 7.04 13.36
CA ALA A 54 -83.54 5.62 12.98
C ALA A 54 -84.25 5.34 11.63
N PRO A 55 -84.20 4.12 11.05
CA PRO A 55 -83.28 3.72 9.97
C PRO A 55 -83.99 3.48 8.62
N PRO A 56 -83.26 3.49 7.48
CA PRO A 56 -83.66 2.71 6.31
C PRO A 56 -82.69 1.55 6.05
N GLU A 57 -83.28 0.45 5.61
CA GLU A 57 -82.66 -0.79 5.14
C GLU A 57 -81.44 -0.55 4.26
N GLN A 58 -80.35 -1.27 4.57
CA GLN A 58 -79.21 -1.43 3.68
C GLN A 58 -79.21 -2.83 3.04
N PRO A 59 -78.72 -2.94 1.79
CA PRO A 59 -78.86 -4.12 0.95
C PRO A 59 -77.91 -5.23 1.41
N SER A 60 -78.41 -6.46 1.35
CA SER A 60 -77.67 -7.70 1.53
C SER A 60 -76.56 -7.91 0.48
N ALA A 61 -75.30 -8.10 0.93
CA ALA A 61 -74.29 -9.09 0.47
C ALA A 61 -72.86 -8.75 0.99
N PRO A 62 -71.90 -9.70 1.11
CA PRO A 62 -71.99 -11.16 1.18
C PRO A 62 -71.39 -11.74 2.49
N ALA A 63 -71.73 -12.99 2.81
CA ALA A 63 -71.18 -13.74 3.94
C ALA A 63 -69.71 -14.12 3.75
N SER A 64 -68.88 -13.96 4.79
CA SER A 64 -67.69 -14.82 5.02
C SER A 64 -67.59 -15.13 6.51
N ALA A 65 -67.94 -16.38 6.85
CA ALA A 65 -68.12 -16.88 8.19
C ALA A 65 -66.78 -17.25 8.85
N GLY A 66 -66.50 -16.68 10.03
CA GLY A 66 -65.60 -17.30 11.01
C GLY A 66 -66.41 -18.19 11.94
N PHE A 67 -65.85 -19.31 12.42
CA PHE A 67 -66.54 -20.16 13.39
C PHE A 67 -66.74 -19.43 14.72
N ALA A 68 -67.95 -19.49 15.29
CA ALA A 68 -68.24 -18.95 16.61
C ALA A 68 -67.58 -19.79 17.72
N PRO A 69 -67.25 -19.20 18.89
CA PRO A 69 -66.84 -19.95 20.07
C PRO A 69 -67.81 -21.10 20.38
N GLY A 70 -67.27 -22.30 20.63
CA GLY A 70 -68.03 -23.52 20.92
C GLY A 70 -68.30 -24.44 19.73
N VAL A 71 -67.97 -24.04 18.49
CA VAL A 71 -68.08 -24.91 17.30
C VAL A 71 -67.08 -26.06 17.39
N ARG A 72 -67.49 -27.29 17.03
CA ARG A 72 -66.63 -28.48 17.02
C ARG A 72 -66.12 -28.79 15.62
N ILE A 73 -64.80 -28.82 15.46
CA ILE A 73 -64.11 -29.24 14.22
C ILE A 73 -63.45 -30.59 14.52
N GLY A 74 -64.05 -31.68 14.05
CA GLY A 74 -63.68 -33.03 14.49
C GLY A 74 -63.85 -33.17 16.01
N ARG A 75 -62.78 -33.51 16.74
CA ARG A 75 -62.81 -33.59 18.21
C ARG A 75 -62.62 -32.24 18.92
N TYR A 76 -62.03 -31.26 18.25
CA TYR A 76 -61.60 -30.01 18.85
C TYR A 76 -62.74 -29.00 18.99
N VAL A 77 -62.75 -28.23 20.08
CA VAL A 77 -63.75 -27.18 20.37
C VAL A 77 -63.10 -25.82 20.15
N VAL A 78 -63.62 -25.01 19.24
CA VAL A 78 -63.10 -23.67 18.93
C VAL A 78 -63.37 -22.71 20.09
N ASP A 79 -62.35 -22.03 20.60
CA ASP A 79 -62.46 -21.02 21.64
C ASP A 79 -62.62 -19.61 21.05
N ARG A 80 -61.68 -19.20 20.20
CA ARG A 80 -61.65 -17.86 19.57
C ARG A 80 -60.75 -17.85 18.33
N VAL A 81 -60.90 -16.83 17.48
CA VAL A 81 -60.00 -16.58 16.35
C VAL A 81 -58.66 -16.03 16.85
N LEU A 82 -57.54 -16.60 16.39
CA LEU A 82 -56.17 -16.12 16.66
C LEU A 82 -55.67 -15.17 15.57
N GLY A 83 -56.10 -15.36 14.33
CA GLY A 83 -55.73 -14.49 13.20
C GLY A 83 -56.47 -14.85 11.92
N GLN A 84 -56.66 -13.87 11.05
CA GLN A 84 -57.32 -14.03 9.75
C GLN A 84 -56.41 -13.43 8.66
N GLY A 85 -56.08 -14.23 7.63
CA GLY A 85 -55.18 -13.82 6.55
C GLY A 85 -55.57 -14.41 5.20
N GLY A 86 -54.80 -14.10 4.16
CA GLY A 86 -55.08 -14.52 2.77
C GLY A 86 -55.03 -16.03 2.49
N MET A 87 -54.73 -16.86 3.50
CA MET A 87 -54.64 -18.32 3.40
C MET A 87 -55.68 -19.05 4.27
N GLY A 88 -56.54 -18.32 4.99
CA GLY A 88 -57.55 -18.87 5.89
C GLY A 88 -57.53 -18.23 7.29
N ALA A 89 -58.44 -18.68 8.16
CA ALA A 89 -58.50 -18.28 9.56
C ALA A 89 -57.80 -19.33 10.45
N VAL A 90 -57.10 -18.85 11.48
CA VAL A 90 -56.48 -19.68 12.53
C VAL A 90 -57.28 -19.48 13.81
N TYR A 91 -57.67 -20.58 14.44
CA TYR A 91 -58.50 -20.61 15.63
C TYR A 91 -57.72 -21.18 16.80
N LEU A 92 -57.87 -20.61 18.00
CA LEU A 92 -57.54 -21.29 19.24
C LEU A 92 -58.67 -22.28 19.51
N ALA A 93 -58.32 -23.52 19.84
CA ALA A 93 -59.27 -24.56 20.19
C ALA A 93 -58.76 -25.40 21.36
N HIS A 94 -59.67 -26.09 22.03
CA HIS A 94 -59.38 -27.07 23.08
C HIS A 94 -59.57 -28.48 22.53
N ASP A 95 -58.60 -29.35 22.82
CA ASP A 95 -58.70 -30.79 22.61
C ASP A 95 -59.22 -31.43 23.91
N PRO A 96 -60.50 -31.83 23.97
CA PRO A 96 -61.08 -32.39 25.19
C PRO A 96 -60.60 -33.82 25.50
N GLU A 97 -60.02 -34.53 24.53
CA GLU A 97 -59.50 -35.89 24.74
C GLU A 97 -58.12 -35.87 25.40
N LEU A 98 -57.30 -34.89 25.06
CA LEU A 98 -55.93 -34.73 25.55
C LEU A 98 -55.77 -33.57 26.56
N ASP A 99 -56.85 -32.87 26.86
CA ASP A 99 -56.95 -31.68 27.73
C ASP A 99 -55.86 -30.64 27.47
N ARG A 100 -55.81 -30.11 26.23
CA ARG A 100 -54.81 -29.12 25.83
C ARG A 100 -55.34 -28.07 24.87
N ARG A 101 -54.72 -26.90 24.85
CA ARG A 101 -54.95 -25.85 23.85
C ARG A 101 -54.17 -26.17 22.56
N VAL A 102 -54.81 -26.00 21.41
CA VAL A 102 -54.24 -26.20 20.08
C VAL A 102 -54.61 -25.03 19.16
N ALA A 103 -53.80 -24.79 18.14
CA ALA A 103 -54.13 -23.88 17.06
C ALA A 103 -54.68 -24.68 15.87
N ILE A 104 -55.83 -24.32 15.34
CA ILE A 104 -56.45 -24.98 14.18
C ILE A 104 -56.44 -24.00 13.01
N LYS A 105 -55.72 -24.35 11.95
CA LYS A 105 -55.68 -23.57 10.72
C LYS A 105 -56.56 -24.21 9.66
N LEU A 106 -57.48 -23.41 9.14
CA LEU A 106 -58.26 -23.76 7.94
C LEU A 106 -57.41 -23.54 6.70
N LEU A 107 -57.39 -24.52 5.78
CA LEU A 107 -56.76 -24.39 4.47
C LEU A 107 -57.81 -23.96 3.42
N HIS A 108 -57.45 -23.04 2.52
CA HIS A 108 -58.35 -22.33 1.62
C HIS A 108 -59.31 -23.25 0.82
N PRO A 109 -60.58 -22.84 0.59
CA PRO A 109 -61.62 -23.62 -0.11
C PRO A 109 -61.42 -23.86 -1.62
N ALA A 110 -60.21 -23.82 -2.17
CA ALA A 110 -59.94 -24.14 -3.58
C ALA A 110 -59.94 -25.67 -3.85
N LEU A 111 -60.87 -26.39 -3.20
CA LEU A 111 -60.89 -27.83 -3.00
C LEU A 111 -61.83 -28.60 -3.96
N SER A 112 -62.08 -28.08 -5.17
CA SER A 112 -62.87 -28.80 -6.17
C SER A 112 -62.08 -29.87 -6.95
N ASN A 113 -60.74 -29.90 -6.84
CA ASN A 113 -59.88 -30.85 -7.56
C ASN A 113 -59.28 -31.93 -6.60
N PRO A 114 -59.55 -33.23 -6.79
CA PRO A 114 -58.99 -34.34 -6.01
C PRO A 114 -57.45 -34.37 -5.95
N GLU A 115 -56.76 -33.94 -7.01
CA GLU A 115 -55.28 -33.97 -7.07
C GLU A 115 -54.63 -32.95 -6.13
N ASN A 116 -55.21 -31.75 -6.04
CA ASN A 116 -54.75 -30.70 -5.14
C ASN A 116 -54.95 -31.10 -3.67
N ARG A 117 -56.06 -31.77 -3.35
CA ARG A 117 -56.34 -32.31 -2.02
C ARG A 117 -55.34 -33.40 -1.62
N ALA A 118 -55.01 -34.32 -2.53
CA ALA A 118 -54.01 -35.37 -2.28
C ALA A 118 -52.58 -34.79 -2.09
N ARG A 119 -52.24 -33.71 -2.79
CA ARG A 119 -50.97 -32.98 -2.60
C ARG A 119 -50.91 -32.28 -1.24
N LEU A 120 -51.97 -31.54 -0.87
CA LEU A 120 -52.05 -30.84 0.42
C LEU A 120 -52.01 -31.81 1.61
N LEU A 121 -52.66 -32.97 1.50
CA LEU A 121 -52.57 -34.05 2.49
C LEU A 121 -51.14 -34.60 2.61
N ARG A 122 -50.44 -34.81 1.48
CA ARG A 122 -49.03 -35.24 1.49
C ARG A 122 -48.11 -34.21 2.14
N GLU A 123 -48.30 -32.92 1.85
CA GLU A 123 -47.53 -31.83 2.46
C GLU A 123 -47.83 -31.71 3.97
N ALA A 124 -49.10 -31.80 4.38
CA ALA A 124 -49.49 -31.79 5.79
C ALA A 124 -48.95 -33.01 6.57
N GLN A 125 -48.95 -34.19 5.96
CA GLN A 125 -48.34 -35.39 6.53
C GLN A 125 -46.82 -35.30 6.61
N ALA A 126 -46.16 -34.68 5.62
CA ALA A 126 -44.73 -34.45 5.66
C ALA A 126 -44.35 -33.48 6.78
N MET A 127 -45.13 -32.41 7.00
CA MET A 127 -44.94 -31.52 8.15
C MET A 127 -45.12 -32.23 9.49
N ALA A 128 -46.10 -33.13 9.61
CA ALA A 128 -46.31 -33.92 10.84
C ALA A 128 -45.14 -34.86 11.19
N ARG A 129 -44.23 -35.14 10.24
CA ARG A 129 -43.02 -35.94 10.45
C ARG A 129 -41.82 -35.11 10.92
N VAL A 130 -41.90 -33.78 10.85
CA VAL A 130 -40.80 -32.90 11.30
C VAL A 130 -40.95 -32.67 12.80
N HIS A 131 -40.02 -33.25 13.57
CA HIS A 131 -39.91 -33.00 15.00
C HIS A 131 -38.65 -32.19 15.28
N HIS A 132 -38.81 -30.89 15.60
CA HIS A 132 -37.70 -30.01 15.93
C HIS A 132 -38.14 -28.90 16.87
N ALA A 133 -37.30 -28.50 17.83
CA ALA A 133 -37.61 -27.48 18.84
C ALA A 133 -37.94 -26.09 18.26
N HIS A 134 -37.58 -25.86 16.99
CA HIS A 134 -37.78 -24.59 16.27
C HIS A 134 -38.75 -24.68 15.09
N VAL A 135 -39.58 -25.74 15.03
CA VAL A 135 -40.65 -25.92 14.05
C VAL A 135 -41.94 -26.20 14.80
N VAL A 136 -43.04 -25.52 14.47
CA VAL A 136 -44.34 -25.75 15.10
C VAL A 136 -44.80 -27.19 14.85
N THR A 137 -45.13 -27.92 15.92
CA THR A 137 -45.54 -29.32 15.81
C THR A 137 -46.95 -29.43 15.25
N VAL A 138 -47.15 -30.21 14.18
CA VAL A 138 -48.48 -30.61 13.72
C VAL A 138 -48.94 -31.81 14.53
N HIS A 139 -50.09 -31.69 15.21
CA HIS A 139 -50.65 -32.75 16.03
C HIS A 139 -51.60 -33.64 15.24
N ASP A 140 -52.36 -33.06 14.31
CA ASP A 140 -53.43 -33.76 13.62
C ASP A 140 -53.80 -33.05 12.30
N VAL A 141 -54.34 -33.80 11.36
CA VAL A 141 -54.87 -33.28 10.10
C VAL A 141 -56.30 -33.78 9.95
N VAL A 142 -57.25 -32.89 10.14
CA VAL A 142 -58.68 -33.21 10.20
C VAL A 142 -59.34 -32.81 8.89
N THR A 143 -60.13 -33.72 8.32
CA THR A 143 -61.10 -33.35 7.28
C THR A 143 -62.46 -33.15 7.96
N TRP A 144 -63.06 -31.98 7.80
CA TRP A 144 -64.39 -31.67 8.34
C TRP A 144 -65.15 -30.81 7.33
N GLU A 145 -66.40 -31.19 7.02
CA GLU A 145 -67.25 -30.53 6.01
C GLU A 145 -66.53 -30.25 4.68
N ASP A 146 -65.82 -31.25 4.14
CA ASP A 146 -65.01 -31.19 2.92
C ASP A 146 -63.87 -30.16 2.91
N GLN A 147 -63.56 -29.58 4.06
CA GLN A 147 -62.42 -28.70 4.28
C GLN A 147 -61.31 -29.41 5.05
N LEU A 148 -60.06 -29.04 4.76
CA LEU A 148 -58.90 -29.58 5.45
C LEU A 148 -58.44 -28.61 6.53
N PHE A 149 -58.35 -29.11 7.75
CA PHE A 149 -57.87 -28.40 8.92
C PHE A 149 -56.59 -29.04 9.43
N VAL A 150 -55.65 -28.20 9.87
CA VAL A 150 -54.41 -28.66 10.50
C VAL A 150 -54.43 -28.19 11.94
N ALA A 151 -54.46 -29.15 12.87
CA ALA A 151 -54.32 -28.88 14.30
C ALA A 151 -52.84 -28.94 14.67
N MET A 152 -52.34 -27.85 15.23
CA MET A 152 -50.93 -27.65 15.55
C MET A 152 -50.76 -27.14 16.98
N GLU A 153 -49.54 -27.21 17.46
CA GLU A 153 -49.14 -26.66 18.75
C GLU A 153 -49.53 -25.18 18.87
N TYR A 154 -50.17 -24.81 19.97
CA TYR A 154 -50.46 -23.42 20.27
C TYR A 154 -49.28 -22.78 21.01
N VAL A 155 -48.56 -21.89 20.33
CA VAL A 155 -47.47 -21.10 20.93
C VAL A 155 -48.06 -19.82 21.50
N GLU A 156 -48.07 -19.71 22.83
CA GLU A 156 -48.51 -18.50 23.53
C GLU A 156 -47.37 -17.48 23.54
N GLY A 157 -47.51 -16.39 22.77
CA GLY A 157 -46.50 -15.34 22.65
C GLY A 157 -46.70 -14.43 21.42
N ASP A 158 -45.64 -13.74 21.03
CA ASP A 158 -45.64 -12.73 19.95
C ASP A 158 -45.11 -13.32 18.63
N THR A 159 -45.49 -12.72 17.50
CA THR A 159 -44.80 -12.95 16.22
C THR A 159 -43.46 -12.19 16.17
N LEU A 160 -42.53 -12.62 15.32
CA LEU A 160 -41.28 -11.88 15.07
C LEU A 160 -41.57 -10.44 14.58
N ARG A 161 -42.66 -10.24 13.84
CA ARG A 161 -43.13 -8.90 13.42
C ARG A 161 -43.41 -7.99 14.62
N GLU A 162 -44.12 -8.48 15.64
CA GLU A 162 -44.42 -7.72 16.86
C GLU A 162 -43.16 -7.55 17.73
N TRP A 163 -42.38 -8.61 17.86
CA TRP A 163 -41.13 -8.61 18.63
C TRP A 163 -40.11 -7.58 18.12
N MET A 164 -40.06 -7.35 16.80
CA MET A 164 -39.21 -6.36 16.12
C MET A 164 -39.65 -4.90 16.32
N GLN A 165 -40.85 -4.63 16.84
CA GLN A 165 -41.31 -3.25 17.09
C GLN A 165 -40.56 -2.58 18.25
N THR A 166 -40.01 -3.37 19.17
CA THR A 166 -39.19 -2.90 20.29
C THR A 166 -37.70 -2.99 19.95
N ARG A 167 -36.86 -2.16 20.57
CA ARG A 167 -35.41 -2.16 20.29
C ARG A 167 -34.77 -3.44 20.83
N ARG A 168 -34.02 -4.13 19.97
CA ARG A 168 -33.29 -5.36 20.31
C ARG A 168 -31.79 -5.17 20.09
N SER A 169 -30.98 -5.82 20.91
CA SER A 169 -29.53 -5.86 20.70
C SER A 169 -29.17 -6.77 19.51
N LEU A 170 -28.02 -6.53 18.90
CA LEU A 170 -27.51 -7.38 17.80
C LEU A 170 -27.44 -8.86 18.21
N HIS A 171 -27.01 -9.13 19.44
CA HIS A 171 -26.91 -10.50 19.96
C HIS A 171 -28.28 -11.19 20.02
N GLN A 172 -29.31 -10.49 20.51
CA GLN A 172 -30.67 -11.02 20.58
C GLN A 172 -31.25 -11.32 19.19
N ILE A 173 -30.98 -10.45 18.21
CA ILE A 173 -31.42 -10.65 16.83
C ILE A 173 -30.74 -11.88 16.24
N LEU A 174 -29.41 -11.97 16.31
CA LEU A 174 -28.67 -13.09 15.73
C LEU A 174 -29.04 -14.42 16.39
N GLU A 175 -29.25 -14.44 17.70
CA GLU A 175 -29.65 -15.66 18.42
C GLU A 175 -31.06 -16.12 18.05
N LEU A 176 -32.01 -15.19 17.86
CA LEU A 176 -33.35 -15.54 17.37
C LEU A 176 -33.29 -16.12 15.95
N PHE A 177 -32.54 -15.47 15.06
CA PHE A 177 -32.39 -15.94 13.68
C PHE A 177 -31.60 -17.25 13.59
N ARG A 178 -30.69 -17.53 14.52
CA ARG A 178 -30.07 -18.86 14.66
C ARG A 178 -31.13 -19.93 14.85
N LYS A 179 -31.97 -19.77 15.87
CA LYS A 179 -33.04 -20.72 16.19
C LYS A 179 -34.03 -20.90 15.03
N ALA A 180 -34.47 -19.79 14.43
CA ALA A 180 -35.36 -19.84 13.26
C ALA A 180 -34.72 -20.53 12.06
N GLY A 181 -33.44 -20.28 11.79
CA GLY A 181 -32.70 -20.95 10.72
C GLY A 181 -32.48 -22.44 10.98
N GLU A 182 -32.28 -22.86 12.24
CA GLU A 182 -32.20 -24.27 12.62
C GLU A 182 -33.54 -24.98 12.36
N GLY A 183 -34.66 -24.29 12.60
CA GLY A 183 -35.99 -24.78 12.21
C GLY A 183 -36.14 -24.97 10.70
N LEU A 184 -35.67 -24.00 9.90
CA LEU A 184 -35.67 -24.12 8.44
C LEU A 184 -34.76 -25.27 7.96
N GLY A 185 -33.56 -25.41 8.51
CA GLY A 185 -32.63 -26.50 8.18
C GLY A 185 -33.22 -27.88 8.48
N ALA A 186 -33.88 -28.03 9.64
CA ALA A 186 -34.57 -29.27 10.00
C ALA A 186 -35.70 -29.63 9.01
N ALA A 187 -36.48 -28.64 8.55
CA ALA A 187 -37.49 -28.86 7.53
C ALA A 187 -36.87 -29.21 6.16
N HIS A 188 -35.77 -28.54 5.77
CA HIS A 188 -35.04 -28.82 4.52
C HIS A 188 -34.49 -30.25 4.52
N ALA A 189 -33.97 -30.74 5.65
CA ALA A 189 -33.50 -32.12 5.81
C ALA A 189 -34.62 -33.15 5.65
N ALA A 190 -35.87 -32.78 5.93
CA ALA A 190 -37.07 -33.58 5.70
C ALA A 190 -37.67 -33.40 4.29
N GLY A 191 -37.00 -32.67 3.40
CA GLY A 191 -37.45 -32.41 2.02
C GLY A 191 -38.55 -31.34 1.91
N LEU A 192 -38.81 -30.57 2.97
CA LEU A 192 -39.82 -29.51 2.99
C LEU A 192 -39.18 -28.15 2.77
N ILE A 193 -39.74 -27.36 1.84
CA ILE A 193 -39.35 -25.97 1.59
C ILE A 193 -40.47 -25.06 2.09
N HIS A 194 -40.15 -24.03 2.87
CA HIS A 194 -41.13 -23.16 3.51
C HIS A 194 -41.86 -22.25 2.51
N ARG A 195 -41.14 -21.62 1.58
CA ARG A 195 -41.64 -20.76 0.48
C ARG A 195 -42.27 -19.42 0.87
N ASP A 196 -42.49 -19.15 2.15
CA ASP A 196 -43.12 -17.91 2.65
C ASP A 196 -42.50 -17.48 3.99
N PHE A 197 -41.18 -17.63 4.15
CA PHE A 197 -40.52 -17.21 5.37
C PHE A 197 -40.53 -15.68 5.50
N LYS A 198 -41.13 -15.17 6.58
CA LYS A 198 -41.26 -13.73 6.87
C LYS A 198 -41.50 -13.50 8.37
N PRO A 199 -41.39 -12.26 8.89
CA PRO A 199 -41.59 -11.99 10.31
C PRO A 199 -42.94 -12.42 10.90
N GLY A 200 -43.97 -12.59 10.08
CA GLY A 200 -45.29 -13.05 10.54
C GLY A 200 -45.38 -14.55 10.82
N ASN A 201 -44.45 -15.36 10.28
CA ASN A 201 -44.49 -16.82 10.35
C ASN A 201 -43.41 -17.38 11.31
N VAL A 202 -42.91 -16.55 12.21
CA VAL A 202 -41.97 -16.95 13.26
C VAL A 202 -42.61 -16.55 14.59
N LEU A 203 -42.94 -17.54 15.41
CA LEU A 203 -43.60 -17.39 16.70
C LEU A 203 -42.56 -17.40 17.83
N ILE A 204 -42.75 -16.54 18.82
CA ILE A 204 -41.84 -16.37 19.95
C ILE A 204 -42.67 -16.54 21.23
N GLY A 205 -42.52 -17.71 21.87
CA GLY A 205 -43.25 -18.04 23.08
C GLY A 205 -42.87 -17.15 24.27
N VAL A 206 -43.77 -17.02 25.24
CA VAL A 206 -43.52 -16.31 26.51
C VAL A 206 -42.34 -16.89 27.29
N ASP A 207 -42.01 -18.16 27.05
CA ASP A 207 -40.87 -18.89 27.60
C ASP A 207 -39.55 -18.63 26.83
N GLY A 208 -39.60 -17.84 25.76
CA GLY A 208 -38.46 -17.55 24.89
C GLY A 208 -38.16 -18.63 23.84
N SER A 209 -39.07 -19.58 23.65
CA SER A 209 -39.06 -20.49 22.49
C SER A 209 -39.21 -19.70 21.19
N VAL A 210 -38.59 -20.20 20.12
CA VAL A 210 -38.69 -19.62 18.77
C VAL A 210 -39.07 -20.74 17.83
N GLN A 211 -40.21 -20.65 17.17
CA GLN A 211 -40.73 -21.70 16.30
C GLN A 211 -41.17 -21.11 14.96
N VAL A 212 -40.79 -21.76 13.87
CA VAL A 212 -41.23 -21.40 12.52
C VAL A 212 -42.56 -22.08 12.23
N SER A 213 -43.55 -21.31 11.78
CA SER A 213 -44.92 -21.76 11.46
C SER A 213 -45.19 -21.64 9.95
N ASP A 214 -46.33 -22.17 9.50
CA ASP A 214 -46.88 -21.90 8.15
C ASP A 214 -46.00 -22.36 6.97
N PHE A 215 -45.42 -23.56 7.07
CA PHE A 215 -44.73 -24.19 5.94
C PHE A 215 -45.70 -24.46 4.79
N GLY A 216 -45.44 -23.84 3.62
CA GLY A 216 -45.77 -24.31 2.27
C GLY A 216 -47.22 -24.60 1.84
N LEU A 217 -48.19 -24.75 2.75
CA LEU A 217 -49.50 -25.36 2.48
C LEU A 217 -50.46 -24.55 1.58
N ALA A 218 -50.08 -23.37 1.12
CA ALA A 218 -51.05 -22.44 0.54
C ALA A 218 -50.65 -21.82 -0.81
N ARG A 219 -49.59 -22.31 -1.45
CA ARG A 219 -49.26 -21.95 -2.85
C ARG A 219 -49.11 -23.13 -3.81
N SER A 220 -49.35 -24.34 -3.32
CA SER A 220 -49.18 -25.59 -4.07
C SER A 220 -50.26 -25.87 -5.13
N ALA A 221 -51.18 -24.94 -5.40
CA ALA A 221 -52.21 -25.11 -6.44
C ALA A 221 -51.71 -24.79 -7.87
N ASN A 222 -50.61 -24.02 -8.06
CA ASN A 222 -50.20 -23.50 -9.37
C ASN A 222 -48.75 -23.85 -9.82
N ALA A 223 -48.11 -24.86 -9.23
CA ALA A 223 -46.79 -25.33 -9.70
C ALA A 223 -46.92 -26.68 -10.42
N ALA A 224 -46.67 -26.64 -11.73
CA ALA A 224 -46.71 -27.75 -12.68
C ALA A 224 -45.84 -28.96 -12.28
N ALA A 225 -46.32 -30.13 -12.74
CA ALA A 225 -45.80 -31.50 -12.74
C ALA A 225 -44.39 -31.80 -12.19
N GLU A 226 -44.31 -32.82 -11.32
CA GLU A 226 -43.07 -33.53 -11.02
C GLU A 226 -42.62 -34.39 -12.22
N PRO A 227 -41.29 -34.59 -12.41
CA PRO A 227 -40.76 -35.38 -13.53
C PRO A 227 -40.69 -36.89 -13.19
N GLU A 228 -41.41 -37.71 -13.95
CA GLU A 228 -41.18 -39.16 -14.10
C GLU A 228 -39.95 -39.42 -15.01
N PRO A 229 -39.15 -40.49 -14.79
CA PRO A 229 -37.98 -40.78 -15.61
C PRO A 229 -38.31 -41.69 -16.79
N SER A 230 -38.45 -41.15 -18.01
CA SER A 230 -38.02 -41.76 -19.29
C SER A 230 -38.39 -40.87 -20.50
N ALA A 231 -37.48 -40.76 -21.48
CA ALA A 231 -37.50 -39.89 -22.67
C ALA A 231 -38.45 -40.38 -23.79
N PRO A 232 -38.55 -39.72 -24.99
CA PRO A 232 -38.28 -38.33 -25.42
C PRO A 232 -39.47 -37.65 -26.18
N GLU A 233 -39.57 -36.31 -26.10
CA GLU A 233 -39.92 -35.31 -27.15
C GLU A 233 -40.56 -34.04 -26.52
N PRO A 234 -40.15 -32.81 -26.89
CA PRO A 234 -40.78 -31.59 -26.37
C PRO A 234 -41.87 -31.06 -27.33
N ALA A 235 -43.12 -31.11 -26.89
CA ALA A 235 -44.19 -30.24 -27.41
C ALA A 235 -44.10 -28.84 -26.73
N PRO A 236 -44.52 -27.75 -27.40
CA PRO A 236 -44.35 -26.39 -26.87
C PRO A 236 -45.27 -26.13 -25.67
N ALA A 237 -44.73 -25.47 -24.65
CA ALA A 237 -45.45 -25.05 -23.44
C ALA A 237 -46.48 -23.95 -23.75
N PRO A 238 -47.61 -23.88 -23.00
CA PRO A 238 -48.60 -22.82 -23.16
C PRO A 238 -48.05 -21.44 -22.69
N PRO A 239 -48.63 -20.32 -23.17
CA PRO A 239 -48.09 -18.99 -22.92
C PRO A 239 -48.29 -18.53 -21.47
N ALA A 240 -47.25 -17.91 -20.91
CA ALA A 240 -47.17 -17.31 -19.56
C ALA A 240 -48.13 -16.14 -19.29
N ALA A 241 -49.05 -15.83 -20.21
CA ALA A 241 -49.90 -14.64 -20.17
C ALA A 241 -51.10 -14.77 -19.20
N LEU A 242 -51.61 -15.98 -18.93
CA LEU A 242 -52.80 -16.16 -18.08
C LEU A 242 -52.54 -15.96 -16.58
N LEU A 243 -51.30 -16.14 -16.09
CA LEU A 243 -50.96 -16.02 -14.66
C LEU A 243 -50.53 -14.60 -14.23
N GLN A 244 -50.18 -13.74 -15.18
CA GLN A 244 -49.87 -12.33 -14.88
C GLN A 244 -51.11 -11.51 -14.49
N GLN A 245 -52.31 -11.98 -14.87
CA GLN A 245 -53.57 -11.29 -14.59
C GLN A 245 -54.08 -11.50 -13.15
N GLU A 246 -53.75 -12.61 -12.48
CA GLU A 246 -54.20 -12.88 -11.09
C GLU A 246 -53.31 -12.21 -10.02
N LEU A 247 -52.06 -11.87 -10.35
CA LEU A 247 -51.11 -11.24 -9.41
C LEU A 247 -51.32 -9.73 -9.23
N THR A 248 -52.12 -9.09 -10.08
CA THR A 248 -52.33 -7.64 -10.12
C THR A 248 -53.60 -7.15 -9.44
N GLU A 249 -54.55 -8.01 -9.04
CA GLU A 249 -55.91 -7.58 -8.65
C GLU A 249 -56.20 -7.39 -7.14
N THR A 250 -55.25 -7.58 -6.21
CA THR A 250 -55.54 -7.32 -4.77
C THR A 250 -54.38 -6.68 -3.99
N GLY A 251 -54.58 -5.43 -3.54
CA GLY A 251 -53.61 -4.62 -2.79
C GLY A 251 -53.18 -5.16 -1.40
N LEU A 252 -53.72 -6.30 -0.96
CA LEU A 252 -53.34 -6.98 0.29
C LEU A 252 -52.16 -7.96 0.13
N LEU A 253 -51.79 -8.34 -1.10
CA LEU A 253 -50.67 -9.26 -1.41
C LEU A 253 -49.29 -8.58 -1.50
N MET A 254 -49.24 -7.25 -1.48
CA MET A 254 -48.02 -6.45 -1.67
C MET A 254 -46.99 -6.60 -0.53
N GLY A 255 -47.45 -6.92 0.68
CA GLY A 255 -46.60 -7.12 1.86
C GLY A 255 -45.71 -8.37 1.78
N THR A 256 -46.21 -9.45 1.18
CA THR A 256 -45.54 -10.76 1.11
C THR A 256 -44.52 -10.82 -0.04
N LEU A 257 -44.78 -10.15 -1.16
CA LEU A 257 -43.87 -10.14 -2.33
C LEU A 257 -42.46 -9.63 -1.98
N GLY A 258 -42.34 -8.72 -1.02
CA GLY A 258 -41.04 -8.15 -0.63
C GLY A 258 -40.09 -9.09 0.13
N TYR A 259 -40.52 -10.31 0.48
CA TYR A 259 -39.67 -11.35 1.07
C TYR A 259 -39.36 -12.51 0.12
N MET A 260 -40.03 -12.55 -1.04
CA MET A 260 -39.97 -13.65 -1.98
C MET A 260 -38.65 -13.66 -2.75
N ALA A 261 -38.09 -14.85 -2.98
CA ALA A 261 -36.90 -14.97 -3.81
C ALA A 261 -37.23 -14.71 -5.30
N PRO A 262 -36.31 -14.16 -6.12
CA PRO A 262 -36.56 -13.87 -7.53
C PRO A 262 -37.03 -15.08 -8.32
N GLU A 263 -36.47 -16.25 -8.07
CA GLU A 263 -36.88 -17.50 -8.71
C GLU A 263 -38.33 -17.89 -8.40
N GLN A 264 -38.84 -17.58 -7.21
CA GLN A 264 -40.24 -17.80 -6.85
C GLN A 264 -41.17 -16.81 -7.56
N MET A 265 -40.74 -15.56 -7.75
CA MET A 265 -41.51 -14.53 -8.46
C MET A 265 -41.55 -14.79 -9.98
N LEU A 266 -40.50 -15.42 -10.51
CA LEU A 266 -40.35 -15.77 -11.92
C LEU A 266 -40.85 -17.19 -12.25
N LEU A 267 -41.45 -17.90 -11.30
CA LEU A 267 -41.93 -19.29 -11.45
C LEU A 267 -40.85 -20.26 -11.95
N LYS A 268 -39.60 -20.04 -11.56
CA LYS A 268 -38.47 -20.95 -11.82
C LYS A 268 -38.45 -22.08 -10.78
N PRO A 269 -37.68 -23.17 -10.98
CA PRO A 269 -37.51 -24.20 -9.97
C PRO A 269 -37.05 -23.62 -8.62
N ILE A 270 -37.71 -24.04 -7.54
CA ILE A 270 -37.50 -23.55 -6.17
C ILE A 270 -36.84 -24.67 -5.36
N ASP A 271 -35.79 -24.32 -4.62
CA ASP A 271 -35.12 -25.21 -3.66
C ASP A 271 -34.99 -24.53 -2.28
N ALA A 272 -34.32 -25.19 -1.34
CA ALA A 272 -34.05 -24.67 0.00
C ALA A 272 -33.34 -23.30 0.03
N ARG A 273 -32.67 -22.89 -1.06
CA ARG A 273 -31.97 -21.60 -1.16
C ARG A 273 -32.94 -20.44 -1.35
N SER A 274 -34.17 -20.68 -1.80
CA SER A 274 -35.22 -19.66 -1.80
C SER A 274 -35.59 -19.24 -0.38
N ASP A 275 -35.67 -20.18 0.56
CA ASP A 275 -35.87 -19.86 1.98
C ASP A 275 -34.68 -19.12 2.58
N GLN A 276 -33.44 -19.40 2.15
CA GLN A 276 -32.25 -18.61 2.55
C GLN A 276 -32.38 -17.15 2.14
N PHE A 277 -32.91 -16.86 0.95
CA PHE A 277 -33.13 -15.49 0.50
C PHE A 277 -34.15 -14.79 1.40
N SER A 278 -35.32 -15.41 1.61
CA SER A 278 -36.37 -14.88 2.48
C SER A 278 -35.91 -14.69 3.93
N PHE A 279 -35.08 -15.62 4.43
CA PHE A 279 -34.40 -15.51 5.73
C PHE A 279 -33.49 -14.28 5.79
N CYS A 280 -32.62 -14.09 4.80
CA CYS A 280 -31.73 -12.93 4.75
C CYS A 280 -32.47 -11.61 4.55
N VAL A 281 -33.59 -11.59 3.84
CA VAL A 281 -34.45 -10.39 3.73
C VAL A 281 -35.01 -10.03 5.11
N THR A 282 -35.51 -11.02 5.84
CA THR A 282 -36.06 -10.85 7.20
C THR A 282 -34.97 -10.43 8.19
N LEU A 283 -33.77 -11.01 8.10
CA LEU A 283 -32.62 -10.64 8.94
C LEU A 283 -32.14 -9.22 8.62
N TYR A 284 -32.09 -8.84 7.35
CA TYR A 284 -31.76 -7.48 6.94
C TYR A 284 -32.78 -6.49 7.52
N GLU A 285 -34.08 -6.79 7.44
CA GLU A 285 -35.11 -5.96 8.05
C GLU A 285 -34.93 -5.82 9.57
N ALA A 286 -34.60 -6.91 10.27
CA ALA A 286 -34.30 -6.85 11.71
C ALA A 286 -33.07 -6.01 12.05
N LEU A 287 -32.03 -6.05 11.22
CA LEU A 287 -30.77 -5.32 11.44
C LEU A 287 -30.86 -3.83 11.06
N TYR A 288 -31.62 -3.48 10.03
CA TYR A 288 -31.64 -2.14 9.43
C TYR A 288 -32.99 -1.41 9.63
N GLY A 289 -34.02 -2.12 10.07
CA GLY A 289 -35.38 -1.60 10.30
C GLY A 289 -36.20 -1.40 9.02
N VAL A 290 -35.65 -1.74 7.86
CA VAL A 290 -36.29 -1.66 6.54
C VAL A 290 -35.87 -2.85 5.69
N ARG A 291 -36.73 -3.28 4.77
CA ARG A 291 -36.40 -4.34 3.80
C ARG A 291 -35.28 -3.89 2.84
N PRO A 292 -34.41 -4.82 2.39
CA PRO A 292 -33.31 -4.51 1.48
C PRO A 292 -33.78 -3.98 0.12
N PHE A 293 -34.94 -4.47 -0.35
CA PHE A 293 -35.51 -4.15 -1.66
C PHE A 293 -36.97 -3.68 -1.50
N GLN A 294 -37.38 -2.72 -2.35
CA GLN A 294 -38.78 -2.27 -2.46
C GLN A 294 -39.14 -2.08 -3.94
N GLY A 295 -40.36 -2.44 -4.31
CA GLY A 295 -40.90 -2.25 -5.65
C GLY A 295 -42.42 -2.21 -5.62
N LYS A 296 -43.03 -1.61 -6.65
CA LYS A 296 -44.49 -1.42 -6.73
C LYS A 296 -45.23 -2.69 -7.17
N ASP A 297 -44.54 -3.60 -7.84
CA ASP A 297 -45.05 -4.88 -8.34
C ASP A 297 -43.92 -5.92 -8.40
N ALA A 298 -44.27 -7.15 -8.79
CA ALA A 298 -43.32 -8.26 -8.86
C ALA A 298 -42.16 -8.01 -9.84
N THR A 299 -42.45 -7.40 -10.99
CA THR A 299 -41.45 -7.10 -12.04
C THR A 299 -40.44 -6.06 -11.57
N ALA A 300 -40.91 -4.98 -10.94
CA ALA A 300 -40.07 -3.93 -10.37
C ALA A 300 -39.16 -4.47 -9.25
N LEU A 301 -39.68 -5.36 -8.41
CA LEU A 301 -38.88 -6.01 -7.35
C LEU A 301 -37.78 -6.91 -7.94
N VAL A 302 -38.08 -7.74 -8.94
CA VAL A 302 -37.08 -8.59 -9.61
C VAL A 302 -35.96 -7.72 -10.21
N GLN A 303 -36.31 -6.64 -10.90
CA GLN A 303 -35.33 -5.73 -11.49
C GLN A 303 -34.41 -5.09 -10.43
N VAL A 304 -34.97 -4.63 -9.31
CA VAL A 304 -34.22 -4.04 -8.19
C VAL A 304 -33.28 -5.07 -7.53
N ILE A 305 -33.72 -6.33 -7.40
CA ILE A 305 -32.90 -7.41 -6.83
C ILE A 305 -31.72 -7.77 -7.76
N TYR A 306 -31.94 -7.94 -9.06
CA TYR A 306 -30.87 -8.24 -10.03
C TYR A 306 -29.86 -7.11 -10.17
N ASN A 307 -30.31 -5.85 -10.08
CA ASN A 307 -29.43 -4.67 -10.09
C ASN A 307 -28.70 -4.43 -8.77
N ARG A 308 -29.00 -5.22 -7.72
CA ARG A 308 -28.47 -5.08 -6.36
C ARG A 308 -28.65 -3.67 -5.78
N THR A 309 -29.78 -3.03 -6.07
CA THR A 309 -30.10 -1.68 -5.59
C THR A 309 -30.70 -1.75 -4.18
N PHE A 310 -29.84 -1.76 -3.16
CA PHE A 310 -30.27 -1.79 -1.76
C PHE A 310 -30.85 -0.46 -1.28
N GLN A 311 -31.84 -0.51 -0.40
CA GLN A 311 -32.29 0.68 0.31
C GLN A 311 -31.18 1.24 1.21
N ALA A 312 -30.81 2.49 0.95
CA ALA A 312 -29.78 3.19 1.69
C ALA A 312 -30.30 3.63 3.07
N GLN A 313 -29.98 2.87 4.12
CA GLN A 313 -30.29 3.25 5.49
C GLN A 313 -29.14 2.89 6.42
N ARG A 314 -28.69 3.86 7.23
CA ARG A 314 -27.72 3.59 8.30
C ARG A 314 -28.42 2.78 9.39
N SER A 315 -27.92 1.57 9.67
CA SER A 315 -28.40 0.79 10.80
C SER A 315 -28.24 1.59 12.10
N ARG A 316 -29.23 1.50 12.99
CA ARG A 316 -29.12 2.01 14.36
C ARG A 316 -28.22 1.11 15.23
N LEU A 317 -27.90 -0.09 14.75
CA LEU A 317 -27.01 -1.06 15.37
C LEU A 317 -25.61 -0.99 14.74
N ARG A 318 -24.58 -1.26 15.53
CA ARG A 318 -23.21 -1.44 15.03
C ARG A 318 -23.05 -2.86 14.48
N VAL A 319 -23.48 -3.08 13.23
CA VAL A 319 -23.38 -4.38 12.55
C VAL A 319 -21.93 -4.62 12.07
N PRO A 320 -21.26 -5.71 12.49
CA PRO A 320 -19.93 -6.07 12.00
C PRO A 320 -19.91 -6.35 10.49
N GLY A 321 -18.76 -6.08 9.84
CA GLY A 321 -18.59 -6.27 8.39
C GLY A 321 -18.89 -7.70 7.91
N HIS A 322 -18.39 -8.71 8.62
CA HIS A 322 -18.62 -10.11 8.28
C HIS A 322 -20.12 -10.50 8.26
N ILE A 323 -20.90 -10.07 9.26
CA ILE A 323 -22.35 -10.31 9.30
C ILE A 323 -23.03 -9.68 8.07
N ARG A 324 -22.63 -8.45 7.72
CA ARG A 324 -23.16 -7.77 6.53
C ARG A 324 -22.82 -8.56 5.26
N GLU A 325 -21.59 -9.02 5.09
CA GLU A 325 -21.16 -9.80 3.92
C GLU A 325 -21.92 -11.11 3.78
N VAL A 326 -22.13 -11.83 4.89
CA VAL A 326 -22.90 -13.08 4.92
C VAL A 326 -24.36 -12.83 4.52
N VAL A 327 -25.00 -11.81 5.08
CA VAL A 327 -26.38 -11.44 4.73
C VAL A 327 -26.47 -11.06 3.25
N LEU A 328 -25.54 -10.24 2.74
CA LEU A 328 -25.54 -9.83 1.33
C LEU A 328 -25.30 -11.00 0.36
N ARG A 329 -24.51 -12.00 0.74
CA ARG A 329 -24.35 -13.23 -0.05
C ARG A 329 -25.64 -14.03 -0.10
N GLY A 330 -26.35 -14.18 1.04
CA GLY A 330 -27.65 -14.84 1.07
C GLY A 330 -28.74 -14.10 0.27
N LEU A 331 -28.58 -12.79 0.05
CA LEU A 331 -29.44 -11.96 -0.82
C LEU A 331 -29.05 -12.00 -2.31
N SER A 332 -28.18 -12.91 -2.75
CA SER A 332 -27.82 -12.98 -4.17
C SER A 332 -29.04 -13.31 -5.05
N PRO A 333 -29.22 -12.64 -6.22
CA PRO A 333 -30.31 -12.94 -7.15
C PRO A 333 -30.22 -14.36 -7.72
N LEU A 334 -29.01 -14.92 -7.83
CA LEU A 334 -28.77 -16.27 -8.33
C LEU A 334 -28.67 -17.27 -7.17
N PRO A 335 -29.53 -18.31 -7.09
CA PRO A 335 -29.49 -19.30 -6.01
C PRO A 335 -28.11 -19.95 -5.82
N GLU A 336 -27.38 -20.24 -6.91
CA GLU A 336 -26.06 -20.85 -6.93
C GLU A 336 -24.95 -20.02 -6.28
N GLU A 337 -25.12 -18.71 -6.15
CA GLU A 337 -24.17 -17.83 -5.46
C GLU A 337 -24.42 -17.75 -3.93
N ARG A 338 -25.56 -18.25 -3.45
CA ARG A 338 -25.93 -18.28 -2.03
C ARG A 338 -25.14 -19.37 -1.29
N PHE A 339 -25.52 -19.68 -0.06
CA PHE A 339 -24.86 -20.75 0.69
C PHE A 339 -25.40 -22.12 0.23
N PRO A 340 -24.58 -23.17 0.25
CA PRO A 340 -25.02 -24.50 -0.20
C PRO A 340 -26.18 -25.04 0.62
N SER A 341 -26.30 -24.67 1.90
CA SER A 341 -27.39 -25.05 2.80
C SER A 341 -27.67 -23.98 3.87
N MET A 342 -28.78 -24.12 4.60
CA MET A 342 -29.13 -23.22 5.71
C MET A 342 -28.12 -23.32 6.86
N GLU A 343 -27.59 -24.51 7.15
CA GLU A 343 -26.56 -24.74 8.17
C GLU A 343 -25.27 -23.99 7.83
N ALA A 344 -24.87 -23.97 6.55
CA ALA A 344 -23.69 -23.24 6.10
C ALA A 344 -23.84 -21.73 6.27
N LEU A 345 -25.06 -21.20 6.03
CA LEU A 345 -25.40 -19.80 6.26
C LEU A 345 -25.32 -19.45 7.76
N LEU A 346 -25.92 -20.28 8.62
CA LEU A 346 -25.89 -20.09 10.07
C LEU A 346 -24.49 -20.18 10.64
N ALA A 347 -23.69 -21.14 10.20
CA ALA A 347 -22.29 -21.25 10.60
C ALA A 347 -21.50 -19.98 10.24
N ALA A 348 -21.75 -19.39 9.06
CA ALA A 348 -21.13 -18.14 8.65
C ALA A 348 -21.60 -16.92 9.47
N LEU A 349 -22.86 -16.90 9.94
CA LEU A 349 -23.38 -15.86 10.85
C LEU A 349 -22.82 -15.98 12.28
N HIS A 350 -22.47 -17.18 12.73
CA HIS A 350 -21.92 -17.45 14.07
C HIS A 350 -20.40 -17.45 14.15
N GLN A 351 -19.71 -17.56 13.01
CA GLN A 351 -18.28 -17.31 12.94
C GLN A 351 -18.01 -15.87 13.34
N LYS A 352 -17.65 -15.68 14.60
CA LYS A 352 -16.83 -14.54 15.01
C LYS A 352 -15.66 -14.56 14.03
N PRO A 353 -15.36 -13.47 13.30
CA PRO A 353 -14.14 -13.45 12.54
C PRO A 353 -13.06 -13.68 13.58
N GLU A 354 -12.43 -14.86 13.56
CA GLU A 354 -11.09 -14.97 14.07
C GLU A 354 -10.39 -13.79 13.44
N GLU A 355 -9.98 -12.82 14.26
CA GLU A 355 -9.45 -11.55 13.80
C GLU A 355 -8.44 -11.83 12.71
N ASP A 356 -8.88 -11.62 11.48
CA ASP A 356 -8.39 -12.27 10.27
C ASP A 356 -6.87 -12.51 10.35
N GLU A 357 -6.50 -13.69 10.86
CA GLU A 357 -5.11 -14.05 11.08
C GLU A 357 -4.41 -14.01 9.72
N SER A 358 -5.16 -14.23 8.63
CA SER A 358 -4.71 -14.10 7.26
C SER A 358 -4.40 -12.66 6.83
N SER A 359 -5.06 -11.63 7.38
CA SER A 359 -4.77 -10.21 7.11
C SER A 359 -3.63 -9.68 7.97
N ARG A 360 -3.57 -10.06 9.26
CA ARG A 360 -2.42 -9.77 10.12
C ARG A 360 -1.18 -10.55 9.71
N VAL A 361 -1.27 -11.81 9.28
CA VAL A 361 -0.15 -12.62 8.76
C VAL A 361 0.26 -12.15 7.37
N ARG A 362 -0.66 -11.72 6.49
CA ARG A 362 -0.27 -11.10 5.20
C ARG A 362 0.43 -9.76 5.42
N LEU A 363 -0.06 -8.92 6.32
CA LEU A 363 0.59 -7.66 6.68
C LEU A 363 1.93 -7.92 7.38
N ARG A 364 1.98 -8.86 8.34
CA ARG A 364 3.20 -9.27 9.05
C ARG A 364 4.21 -9.94 8.13
N ARG A 365 3.81 -10.73 7.14
CA ARG A 365 4.70 -11.29 6.09
C ARG A 365 5.18 -10.22 5.12
N ARG A 366 4.35 -9.25 4.74
CA ARG A 366 4.76 -8.07 3.94
C ARG A 366 5.73 -7.19 4.73
N MET A 367 5.46 -6.98 6.02
CA MET A 367 6.34 -6.27 6.94
C MET A 367 7.65 -7.03 7.16
N LEU A 368 7.63 -8.34 7.42
CA LEU A 368 8.84 -9.16 7.57
C LEU A 368 9.69 -9.17 6.29
N ARG A 369 9.08 -9.26 5.11
CA ARG A 369 9.80 -9.18 3.83
C ARG A 369 10.37 -7.79 3.59
N GLY A 370 9.62 -6.73 3.93
CA GLY A 370 10.11 -5.34 3.87
C GLY A 370 11.28 -5.11 4.83
N VAL A 371 11.17 -5.59 6.07
CA VAL A 371 12.23 -5.54 7.08
C VAL A 371 13.44 -6.38 6.65
N ALA A 372 13.24 -7.58 6.09
CA ALA A 372 14.34 -8.41 5.60
C ALA A 372 15.05 -7.77 4.39
N LEU A 373 14.32 -7.18 3.44
CA LEU A 373 14.92 -6.40 2.35
C LEU A 373 15.66 -5.17 2.87
N GLY A 374 15.07 -4.46 3.83
CA GLY A 374 15.68 -3.30 4.48
C GLY A 374 16.98 -3.69 5.22
N MET A 375 16.96 -4.78 5.98
CA MET A 375 18.13 -5.34 6.67
C MET A 375 19.20 -5.82 5.68
N LEU A 376 18.82 -6.43 4.56
CA LEU A 376 19.74 -6.82 3.50
C LEU A 376 20.37 -5.60 2.84
N ALA A 377 19.59 -4.56 2.56
CA ALA A 377 20.06 -3.28 2.04
C ALA A 377 21.04 -2.61 3.01
N THR A 378 20.69 -2.55 4.29
CA THR A 378 21.55 -2.02 5.36
C THR A 378 22.81 -2.85 5.51
N GLY A 379 22.72 -4.19 5.44
CA GLY A 379 23.88 -5.08 5.46
C GLY A 379 24.80 -4.87 4.26
N LEU A 380 24.23 -4.67 3.07
CA LEU A 380 24.99 -4.38 1.85
C LEU A 380 25.68 -3.01 1.94
N VAL A 381 24.98 -1.97 2.41
CA VAL A 381 25.60 -0.65 2.62
C VAL A 381 26.64 -0.71 3.74
N ALA A 382 26.41 -1.43 4.82
CA ALA A 382 27.41 -1.63 5.87
C ALA A 382 28.64 -2.36 5.33
N ALA A 383 28.46 -3.40 4.51
CA ALA A 383 29.56 -4.10 3.86
C ALA A 383 30.33 -3.17 2.90
N VAL A 384 29.64 -2.38 2.07
CA VAL A 384 30.27 -1.38 1.21
C VAL A 384 30.98 -0.30 2.03
N ALA A 385 30.41 0.13 3.16
CA ALA A 385 31.01 1.12 4.06
C ALA A 385 32.31 0.62 4.71
N THR A 386 32.52 -0.70 4.79
CA THR A 386 33.81 -1.25 5.21
C THR A 386 34.89 -1.22 4.12
N THR A 387 34.53 -0.98 2.85
CA THR A 387 35.50 -0.96 1.75
C THR A 387 36.38 0.28 1.78
N GLN A 388 37.62 0.13 1.30
CA GLN A 388 38.60 1.22 1.24
C GLN A 388 38.17 2.33 0.27
N ALA A 389 37.40 2.00 -0.77
CA ALA A 389 36.82 2.96 -1.70
C ALA A 389 35.80 3.89 -1.02
N TRP A 390 34.92 3.32 -0.19
CA TRP A 390 33.94 4.10 0.57
C TRP A 390 34.61 5.03 1.57
N ARG A 391 35.57 4.48 2.36
CA ARG A 391 36.38 5.28 3.27
C ARG A 391 37.05 6.45 2.55
N SER A 392 37.72 6.19 1.43
CA SER A 392 38.39 7.25 0.65
C SER A 392 37.42 8.36 0.20
N PHE A 393 36.18 8.01 -0.14
CA PHE A 393 35.16 9.00 -0.51
C PHE A 393 34.68 9.82 0.70
N GLU A 394 34.43 9.13 1.81
CA GLU A 394 34.04 9.74 3.08
C GLU A 394 35.10 10.74 3.58
N GLU A 395 36.36 10.35 3.54
CA GLU A 395 37.51 11.18 3.88
C GLU A 395 37.58 12.46 3.04
N ARG A 396 37.31 12.35 1.73
CA ARG A 396 37.26 13.51 0.83
C ARG A 396 36.12 14.45 1.20
N ALA A 397 34.94 13.91 1.53
CA ALA A 397 33.79 14.71 1.92
C ALA A 397 34.01 15.43 3.26
N GLN A 398 34.63 14.76 4.24
CA GLN A 398 35.03 15.39 5.50
C GLN A 398 36.09 16.49 5.26
N GLY A 399 37.08 16.25 4.41
CA GLY A 399 38.09 17.24 4.03
C GLY A 399 37.48 18.47 3.34
N LEU A 400 36.50 18.28 2.46
CA LEU A 400 35.70 19.36 1.88
C LEU A 400 34.93 20.15 2.94
N LEU A 401 34.30 19.45 3.90
CA LEU A 401 33.55 20.11 4.98
C LEU A 401 34.47 20.99 5.83
N LEU A 402 35.63 20.46 6.24
CA LEU A 402 36.62 21.19 7.04
C LEU A 402 37.21 22.39 6.28
N THR A 403 37.49 22.26 4.99
CA THR A 403 38.04 23.36 4.18
C THR A 403 37.00 24.40 3.74
N SER A 404 35.72 24.02 3.64
CA SER A 404 34.63 24.94 3.27
C SER A 404 34.30 25.96 4.36
N ARG A 405 34.71 25.70 5.60
CA ARG A 405 34.51 26.57 6.77
C ARG A 405 35.81 26.68 7.56
N PRO A 406 36.82 27.40 7.02
CA PRO A 406 38.06 27.61 7.74
C PRO A 406 37.78 28.34 9.05
N LYS A 407 38.43 27.90 10.14
CA LYS A 407 38.47 28.68 11.37
C LYS A 407 39.39 29.91 11.17
N PRO A 408 39.13 31.03 11.86
CA PRO A 408 40.07 32.15 11.88
C PRO A 408 41.41 31.70 12.48
N TRP A 409 42.49 32.40 12.13
CA TRP A 409 43.80 32.17 12.72
C TRP A 409 43.78 32.49 14.22
N ASN A 410 44.53 31.74 15.02
CA ASN A 410 44.61 31.98 16.45
C ASN A 410 45.69 33.05 16.73
N PRO A 411 45.34 34.18 17.35
CA PRO A 411 46.27 35.29 17.55
C PRO A 411 47.39 34.99 18.56
N ASP A 412 47.31 33.89 19.30
CA ASP A 412 48.37 33.45 20.22
C ASP A 412 49.50 32.68 19.53
N VAL A 413 49.34 32.31 18.25
CA VAL A 413 50.29 31.46 17.51
C VAL A 413 50.90 32.22 16.34
N PHE A 414 52.22 32.32 16.32
CA PHE A 414 52.99 32.94 15.24
C PHE A 414 53.85 31.91 14.52
N ILE A 415 53.97 32.05 13.20
CA ILE A 415 54.92 31.29 12.40
C ILE A 415 56.14 32.16 12.14
N LEU A 416 57.31 31.71 12.61
CA LEU A 416 58.59 32.27 12.21
C LEU A 416 59.06 31.52 10.95
N ALA A 417 58.73 32.07 9.80
CA ALA A 417 58.82 31.42 8.50
C ALA A 417 60.22 31.52 7.90
N VAL A 418 60.78 30.39 7.51
CA VAL A 418 61.91 30.32 6.56
C VAL A 418 61.33 30.38 5.15
N ASP A 419 61.08 31.61 4.71
CA ASP A 419 60.51 31.94 3.40
C ASP A 419 61.59 32.15 2.32
N GLN A 420 61.16 32.37 1.06
CA GLN A 420 62.08 32.54 -0.06
C GLN A 420 63.03 33.75 0.11
N PRO A 421 62.59 34.91 0.66
CA PRO A 421 63.49 36.00 1.05
C PRO A 421 64.55 35.58 2.08
N THR A 422 64.17 34.89 3.16
CA THR A 422 65.09 34.40 4.20
C THR A 422 66.18 33.52 3.58
N LEU A 423 65.79 32.58 2.72
CA LEU A 423 66.74 31.70 2.04
C LEU A 423 67.75 32.48 1.17
N ARG A 424 67.27 33.47 0.43
CA ARG A 424 68.14 34.31 -0.42
C ARG A 424 69.11 35.14 0.42
N GLN A 425 68.67 35.64 1.57
CA GLN A 425 69.47 36.49 2.46
C GLN A 425 70.45 35.69 3.33
N MET A 426 70.07 34.50 3.79
CA MET A 426 70.78 33.78 4.85
C MET A 426 71.29 32.41 4.47
N GLY A 427 70.83 31.84 3.35
CA GLY A 427 71.14 30.47 2.94
C GLY A 427 70.44 29.41 3.79
N TRP A 428 70.66 28.14 3.42
CA TRP A 428 70.17 26.97 4.15
C TRP A 428 71.29 25.93 4.36
N PRO A 429 71.38 25.30 5.54
CA PRO A 429 70.68 25.67 6.78
C PRO A 429 71.13 27.03 7.31
N ILE A 430 70.26 27.72 8.06
CA ILE A 430 70.58 29.00 8.70
C ILE A 430 71.69 28.77 9.75
N SER A 431 72.66 29.69 9.83
CA SER A 431 73.75 29.65 10.81
C SER A 431 73.26 29.45 12.25
N ARG A 432 73.94 28.59 13.02
CA ARG A 432 73.61 28.32 14.43
C ARG A 432 73.76 29.55 15.32
N PHE A 433 74.79 30.37 15.08
CA PHE A 433 74.96 31.63 15.79
C PHE A 433 73.78 32.57 15.56
N LYS A 434 73.28 32.64 14.32
CA LYS A 434 72.09 33.44 14.00
C LYS A 434 70.83 32.87 14.68
N GLN A 435 70.66 31.55 14.71
CA GLN A 435 69.56 30.90 15.42
C GLN A 435 69.60 31.15 16.93
N ALA A 436 70.78 31.06 17.55
CA ALA A 436 71.00 31.36 18.96
C ALA A 436 70.65 32.81 19.29
N ARG A 437 71.14 33.75 18.48
CA ARG A 437 70.88 35.18 18.63
C ARG A 437 69.41 35.54 18.45
N MET A 438 68.71 34.90 17.50
CA MET A 438 67.26 35.05 17.35
C MET A 438 66.51 34.49 18.57
N LEU A 439 66.87 33.28 19.03
CA LEU A 439 66.20 32.64 20.17
C LEU A 439 66.36 33.45 21.46
N GLU A 440 67.54 34.04 21.69
CA GLU A 440 67.80 34.93 22.82
C GLU A 440 66.94 36.21 22.77
N ALA A 441 66.71 36.75 21.57
CA ALA A 441 65.82 37.90 21.40
C ALA A 441 64.35 37.53 21.66
N LEU A 442 63.91 36.33 21.27
CA LEU A 442 62.56 35.81 21.54
C LEU A 442 62.36 35.51 23.03
N GLU A 443 63.36 34.94 23.70
CA GLU A 443 63.39 34.74 25.16
C GLU A 443 63.14 36.08 25.88
N ARG A 444 63.88 37.13 25.47
CA ARG A 444 63.76 38.48 26.04
C ARG A 444 62.44 39.17 25.74
N ALA A 445 61.85 38.89 24.57
CA ALA A 445 60.53 39.37 24.22
C ALA A 445 59.43 38.72 25.10
N GLY A 446 59.75 37.67 25.86
CA GLY A 446 58.82 37.00 26.76
C GLY A 446 57.84 36.10 26.02
N VAL A 447 58.29 35.48 24.92
CA VAL A 447 57.53 34.44 24.19
C VAL A 447 57.19 33.28 25.12
N ALA A 448 56.02 32.67 24.95
CA ALA A 448 55.56 31.58 25.81
C ALA A 448 56.39 30.30 25.60
N ALA A 449 56.54 29.85 24.35
CA ALA A 449 57.38 28.72 23.96
C ALA A 449 57.74 28.79 22.48
N VAL A 450 58.83 28.12 22.09
CA VAL A 450 59.31 28.05 20.70
C VAL A 450 59.43 26.60 20.26
N GLY A 451 58.62 26.21 19.27
CA GLY A 451 58.75 24.93 18.57
C GLY A 451 59.58 25.10 17.30
N ILE A 452 60.65 24.33 17.15
CA ILE A 452 61.58 24.41 16.04
C ILE A 452 61.31 23.23 15.11
N ASP A 453 60.56 23.49 14.04
CA ASP A 453 60.31 22.59 12.90
C ASP A 453 61.41 22.72 11.84
N ALA A 454 62.64 22.46 12.29
CA ALA A 454 63.81 22.43 11.45
C ALA A 454 64.69 21.24 11.82
N PHE A 455 65.22 20.60 10.78
CA PHE A 455 65.97 19.36 10.89
C PHE A 455 67.44 19.63 11.27
N LEU A 456 67.77 19.39 12.54
CA LEU A 456 69.05 19.77 13.16
C LEU A 456 69.99 18.58 13.41
N PHE A 457 70.06 17.65 12.46
CA PHE A 457 70.72 16.34 12.62
C PHE A 457 72.21 16.34 12.27
N SER A 458 72.65 17.34 11.50
CA SER A 458 74.04 17.48 11.09
C SER A 458 74.74 18.54 11.94
N PRO A 459 76.04 18.36 12.25
CA PRO A 459 76.85 19.38 12.91
C PRO A 459 76.79 20.71 12.16
N ALA A 460 76.90 21.82 12.91
CA ALA A 460 76.95 23.15 12.34
C ALA A 460 78.08 23.29 11.32
N ARG A 461 77.83 24.03 10.23
CA ARG A 461 78.86 24.31 9.21
C ARG A 461 80.01 25.15 9.76
N GLU A 462 79.71 25.92 10.81
CA GLU A 462 80.62 26.83 11.49
C GLU A 462 81.49 26.13 12.55
N GLY A 463 81.26 24.84 12.80
CA GLY A 463 81.97 24.04 13.81
C GLY A 463 81.16 23.81 15.09
N PRO A 464 81.65 22.92 15.97
CA PRO A 464 80.92 22.45 17.14
C PRO A 464 80.60 23.55 18.17
N GLU A 465 81.40 24.62 18.21
CA GLU A 465 81.15 25.78 19.07
C GLU A 465 79.79 26.44 18.77
N ALA A 466 79.34 26.41 17.53
CA ALA A 466 78.08 27.00 17.12
C ALA A 466 76.88 26.17 17.62
N ASP A 467 76.99 24.84 17.60
CA ASP A 467 75.99 23.95 18.20
C ASP A 467 75.94 24.11 19.73
N ILE A 468 77.11 24.28 20.38
CA ILE A 468 77.20 24.54 21.83
C ILE A 468 76.58 25.89 22.19
N ALA A 469 76.87 26.95 21.44
CA ALA A 469 76.30 28.27 21.68
C ALA A 469 74.77 28.25 21.56
N PHE A 470 74.24 27.54 20.56
CA PHE A 470 72.80 27.41 20.40
C PHE A 470 72.16 26.56 21.51
N ALA A 471 72.81 25.46 21.89
CA ALA A 471 72.42 24.62 23.02
C ALA A 471 72.34 25.42 24.34
N GLN A 472 73.31 26.28 24.62
CA GLN A 472 73.34 27.11 25.83
C GLN A 472 72.13 28.04 25.92
N VAL A 473 71.75 28.70 24.82
CA VAL A 473 70.56 29.56 24.79
C VAL A 473 69.28 28.75 25.00
N MET A 474 69.14 27.59 24.34
CA MET A 474 67.98 26.71 24.53
C MET A 474 67.85 26.23 25.97
N ASN A 475 68.95 25.78 26.58
CA ASN A 475 68.96 25.29 27.95
C ASN A 475 68.63 26.40 28.95
N ARG A 476 69.15 27.62 28.72
CA ARG A 476 68.84 28.80 29.54
C ARG A 476 67.36 29.19 29.43
N TYR A 477 66.82 29.21 28.22
CA TYR A 477 65.43 29.59 27.99
C TYR A 477 64.45 28.54 28.53
N GLY A 478 64.77 27.24 28.39
CA GLY A 478 64.01 26.13 28.95
C GLY A 478 62.61 25.91 28.35
N ARG A 479 62.24 26.68 27.31
CA ARG A 479 60.91 26.63 26.66
C ARG A 479 61.02 26.38 25.15
N THR A 480 62.00 25.58 24.75
CA THR A 480 62.27 25.22 23.36
C THR A 480 61.97 23.75 23.10
N VAL A 481 61.34 23.46 21.97
CA VAL A 481 61.05 22.11 21.47
C VAL A 481 61.72 21.90 20.13
N LEU A 482 62.36 20.74 19.93
CA LEU A 482 63.00 20.35 18.69
C LEU A 482 62.17 19.27 17.97
N ALA A 483 61.83 19.53 16.70
CA ALA A 483 61.17 18.56 15.84
C ALA A 483 62.10 17.38 15.51
N VAL A 484 61.56 16.17 15.61
CA VAL A 484 62.23 14.93 15.18
C VAL A 484 61.32 14.12 14.24
N PRO A 485 61.72 13.88 12.99
CA PRO A 485 60.95 13.06 12.06
C PRO A 485 61.08 11.59 12.45
N CYS A 486 60.03 10.83 12.18
CA CYS A 486 59.85 9.47 12.65
C CYS A 486 59.39 8.57 11.49
N THR A 487 60.16 7.55 11.12
CA THR A 487 59.78 6.64 10.02
C THR A 487 59.36 5.26 10.52
N ALA A 488 58.51 4.58 9.75
CA ALA A 488 58.12 3.19 9.93
C ALA A 488 58.87 2.31 8.91
N ASP A 489 60.08 1.90 9.28
CA ASP A 489 60.95 0.97 8.53
C ASP A 489 61.45 -0.18 9.43
N ASP A 490 61.40 -1.41 8.95
CA ASP A 490 61.65 -2.60 9.80
C ASP A 490 63.15 -2.91 9.88
N GLY A 491 63.79 -2.70 11.04
CA GLY A 491 65.17 -3.17 11.23
C GLY A 491 66.04 -2.51 12.31
N ILE A 492 65.48 -1.73 13.24
CA ILE A 492 66.28 -0.99 14.24
C ILE A 492 66.18 -1.63 15.64
N ASP A 493 67.31 -1.62 16.35
CA ASP A 493 67.41 -2.00 17.76
C ASP A 493 66.58 -1.05 18.64
N LEU A 494 65.53 -1.60 19.26
CA LEU A 494 64.60 -0.87 20.13
C LEU A 494 65.31 -0.27 21.35
N GLU A 495 66.32 -0.94 21.90
CA GLU A 495 67.01 -0.46 23.10
C GLU A 495 67.84 0.79 22.81
N GLN A 496 68.53 0.80 21.66
CA GLN A 496 69.25 1.97 21.17
C GLN A 496 68.31 3.14 20.85
N LEU A 497 67.13 2.85 20.29
CA LEU A 497 66.11 3.84 19.96
C LEU A 497 65.51 4.48 21.24
N ALA A 498 65.24 3.69 22.28
CA ALA A 498 64.76 4.20 23.57
C ALA A 498 65.76 5.16 24.23
N GLN A 499 67.07 4.87 24.14
CA GLN A 499 68.13 5.75 24.65
C GLN A 499 68.26 7.06 23.85
N GLN A 500 67.89 7.06 22.57
CA GLN A 500 67.98 8.25 21.71
C GLN A 500 66.93 9.32 22.06
N VAL A 501 65.71 8.91 22.43
CA VAL A 501 64.58 9.82 22.72
C VAL A 501 64.66 10.45 24.12
N GLY A 502 65.34 9.80 25.07
CA GLY A 502 65.62 10.35 26.40
C GLY A 502 64.34 10.72 27.21
N PRO A 503 64.44 11.69 28.15
CA PRO A 503 63.33 12.07 29.05
C PRO A 503 62.17 12.78 28.34
N SER A 504 62.29 13.09 27.04
CA SER A 504 61.24 13.72 26.23
C SER A 504 60.03 12.81 25.97
N SER A 505 60.08 11.55 26.40
CA SER A 505 59.08 10.53 26.13
C SER A 505 58.47 9.98 27.41
N LEU A 506 57.18 9.63 27.34
CA LEU A 506 56.44 9.02 28.44
C LEU A 506 56.62 7.50 28.47
N PRO A 507 56.37 6.84 29.62
CA PRO A 507 56.19 5.40 29.67
C PRO A 507 55.12 4.91 28.68
N GLU A 508 55.18 3.63 28.31
CA GLU A 508 54.13 3.00 27.51
C GLU A 508 52.76 3.17 28.19
N GLY A 509 51.75 3.47 27.38
CA GLY A 509 50.40 3.71 27.85
C GLY A 509 49.37 3.18 26.87
N PRO A 510 48.07 3.30 27.22
CA PRO A 510 46.98 2.76 26.41
C PRO A 510 46.76 3.47 25.06
N SER A 511 47.55 4.52 24.71
CA SER A 511 47.32 5.34 23.52
C SER A 511 48.55 5.62 22.66
N PRO A 512 49.11 4.60 22.02
CA PRO A 512 49.69 4.82 20.69
C PRO A 512 49.20 3.80 19.66
N ARG A 513 49.08 4.26 18.41
CA ARG A 513 48.65 3.48 17.24
C ARG A 513 49.59 3.66 16.05
N PHE A 514 50.39 4.72 16.07
CA PHE A 514 51.50 4.95 15.16
C PHE A 514 52.80 4.48 15.80
N ARG A 515 53.39 3.42 15.23
CA ARG A 515 54.67 2.88 15.66
C ARG A 515 55.77 3.46 14.80
N CYS A 516 56.68 4.16 15.45
CA CYS A 516 57.91 4.63 14.87
C CYS A 516 59.01 3.61 15.14
N SER A 517 59.73 3.22 14.10
CA SER A 517 60.86 2.31 14.21
C SER A 517 62.19 3.04 14.05
N ARG A 518 62.20 4.27 13.54
CA ARG A 518 63.39 5.13 13.45
C ARG A 518 63.04 6.58 13.76
N VAL A 519 63.80 7.18 14.69
CA VAL A 519 63.75 8.61 15.00
C VAL A 519 65.06 9.23 14.55
N ILE A 520 65.00 10.35 13.83
CA ILE A 520 66.20 11.13 13.51
C ILE A 520 66.34 12.22 14.57
N VAL A 521 67.31 12.05 15.46
CA VAL A 521 67.53 12.97 16.59
C VAL A 521 68.53 14.09 16.24
N PRO A 522 68.44 15.26 16.90
CA PRO A 522 69.43 16.33 16.75
C PRO A 522 70.82 15.92 17.23
N VAL A 523 71.84 16.69 16.84
CA VAL A 523 73.21 16.52 17.38
C VAL A 523 73.23 16.67 18.91
N ASP A 524 74.16 15.97 19.57
CA ASP A 524 74.17 15.78 21.02
C ASP A 524 74.02 17.05 21.88
N PRO A 525 74.72 18.17 21.61
CA PRO A 525 74.56 19.39 22.40
C PRO A 525 73.12 19.91 22.39
N LEU A 526 72.45 19.83 21.24
CA LEU A 526 71.08 20.32 21.05
C LEU A 526 70.08 19.34 21.67
N ARG A 527 70.29 18.04 21.47
CA ARG A 527 69.45 16.95 21.99
C ARG A 527 69.31 16.98 23.52
N GLN A 528 70.37 17.37 24.22
CA GLN A 528 70.38 17.43 25.68
C GLN A 528 69.79 18.73 26.25
N SER A 529 69.60 19.76 25.41
CA SER A 529 69.27 21.12 25.85
C SER A 529 67.80 21.51 25.66
N ALA A 530 67.02 20.69 24.97
CA ALA A 530 65.61 20.96 24.65
C ALA A 530 64.80 19.66 24.58
N LEU A 531 63.48 19.77 24.77
CA LEU A 531 62.58 18.63 24.58
C LEU A 531 62.48 18.27 23.11
N MET A 532 62.43 16.98 22.81
CA MET A 532 62.18 16.49 21.45
C MET A 532 60.71 16.16 21.26
N ALA A 533 60.20 16.43 20.06
CA ALA A 533 58.82 16.14 19.71
C ALA A 533 58.69 15.70 18.25
N GLN A 534 57.84 14.70 18.00
CA GLN A 534 57.65 14.17 16.66
C GLN A 534 56.79 15.08 15.78
N VAL A 535 56.99 15.03 14.46
CA VAL A 535 56.28 15.87 13.47
C VAL A 535 55.47 15.07 12.46
N GLU A 536 55.22 13.79 12.74
CA GLU A 536 54.51 12.92 11.82
C GLU A 536 53.03 13.27 11.71
N VAL A 537 52.55 13.11 10.48
CA VAL A 537 51.21 13.50 10.08
C VAL A 537 50.41 12.28 9.65
N ALA A 538 49.13 12.27 10.00
CA ALA A 538 48.19 11.25 9.55
C ALA A 538 47.77 11.55 8.12
N ARG A 539 47.94 10.57 7.24
CA ARG A 539 47.60 10.67 5.81
C ARG A 539 46.44 9.74 5.48
N SER A 540 45.51 10.25 4.67
CA SER A 540 44.45 9.46 4.04
C SER A 540 45.01 8.39 3.11
N ALA A 541 44.18 7.42 2.71
CA ALA A 541 44.52 6.47 1.65
C ALA A 541 44.86 7.15 0.30
N SER A 542 44.39 8.38 0.11
CA SER A 542 44.70 9.21 -1.06
C SER A 542 45.98 10.06 -0.93
N GLY A 543 46.72 9.93 0.17
CA GLY A 543 47.96 10.67 0.44
C GLY A 543 47.78 12.07 1.04
N ASN A 544 46.55 12.59 1.08
CA ASN A 544 46.23 13.88 1.71
C ASN A 544 46.45 13.85 3.22
N VAL A 545 47.02 14.90 3.77
CA VAL A 545 47.18 15.14 5.21
C VAL A 545 45.81 15.41 5.83
N ARG A 546 45.48 14.68 6.90
CA ARG A 546 44.19 14.78 7.62
C ARG A 546 44.32 15.30 9.05
N GLY A 547 45.49 15.17 9.64
CA GLY A 547 45.72 15.48 11.04
C GLY A 547 47.16 15.18 11.45
N ALA A 548 47.47 15.40 12.71
CA ALA A 548 48.78 15.10 13.29
C ALA A 548 48.68 13.93 14.27
N TYR A 549 49.71 13.08 14.31
CA TYR A 549 49.83 12.14 15.42
C TYR A 549 50.14 12.94 16.70
N VAL A 550 49.47 12.61 17.80
CA VAL A 550 49.71 13.29 19.08
C VAL A 550 50.81 12.58 19.86
N LEU A 551 50.84 11.26 19.78
CA LEU A 551 51.86 10.38 20.36
C LEU A 551 52.35 9.41 19.29
N ALA A 552 53.66 9.18 19.25
CA ALA A 552 54.27 8.09 18.50
C ALA A 552 54.85 7.05 19.47
N GLU A 553 54.63 5.76 19.22
CA GLU A 553 55.30 4.69 19.94
C GLU A 553 56.72 4.55 19.41
N VAL A 554 57.71 4.73 20.28
CA VAL A 554 59.13 4.57 20.00
C VAL A 554 59.71 3.67 21.08
N ALA A 555 60.01 2.41 20.75
CA ALA A 555 60.64 1.44 21.65
C ALA A 555 60.00 1.33 23.05
N GLY A 556 58.68 1.09 23.11
CA GLY A 556 57.96 0.97 24.38
C GLY A 556 57.83 2.29 25.16
N ARG A 557 58.04 3.42 24.50
CA ARG A 557 57.83 4.76 25.04
C ARG A 557 56.95 5.57 24.09
N SER A 558 56.29 6.61 24.61
CA SER A 558 55.42 7.48 23.81
C SER A 558 56.05 8.86 23.65
N LEU A 559 56.36 9.26 22.41
CA LEU A 559 56.94 10.55 22.08
C LEU A 559 55.85 11.54 21.64
N PRO A 560 55.64 12.67 22.34
CA PRO A 560 54.62 13.65 21.98
C PRO A 560 54.96 14.44 20.72
N GLY A 561 53.91 14.90 20.03
CA GLY A 561 54.02 15.71 18.81
C GLY A 561 54.36 17.18 19.08
N LEU A 562 54.99 17.85 18.10
CA LEU A 562 55.52 19.22 18.22
C LEU A 562 54.51 20.22 18.78
N GLY A 563 53.30 20.26 18.23
CA GLY A 563 52.24 21.17 18.69
C GLY A 563 51.83 20.94 20.15
N LEU A 564 51.74 19.68 20.59
CA LEU A 564 51.39 19.34 21.97
C LEU A 564 52.51 19.69 22.94
N THR A 565 53.76 19.33 22.63
CA THR A 565 54.90 19.63 23.50
C THR A 565 55.13 21.14 23.62
N THR A 566 54.94 21.88 22.53
CA THR A 566 55.04 23.35 22.52
C THR A 566 53.94 23.99 23.40
N TYR A 567 52.71 23.45 23.34
CA TYR A 567 51.62 23.85 24.23
C TYR A 567 51.98 23.60 25.71
N LEU A 568 52.44 22.40 26.05
CA LEU A 568 52.79 22.03 27.43
C LEU A 568 53.85 22.98 28.00
N LEU A 569 54.95 23.22 27.27
CA LEU A 569 56.02 24.12 27.73
C LEU A 569 55.54 25.56 27.90
N GLY A 570 54.70 26.08 27.00
CA GLY A 570 54.17 27.44 27.13
C GLY A 570 53.22 27.61 28.32
N GLN A 571 52.57 26.52 28.74
CA GLN A 571 51.76 26.46 29.97
C GLN A 571 52.61 26.16 31.23
N GLY A 572 53.93 25.95 31.09
CA GLY A 572 54.81 25.55 32.19
C GLY A 572 54.61 24.11 32.67
N LEU A 573 53.98 23.27 31.86
CA LEU A 573 53.72 21.85 32.11
C LEU A 573 54.83 20.98 31.51
N LYS A 574 55.03 19.78 32.06
CA LYS A 574 55.99 18.81 31.54
C LYS A 574 55.30 17.57 30.97
N PRO A 575 55.79 17.01 29.85
CA PRO A 575 55.19 15.82 29.25
C PRO A 575 55.16 14.61 30.20
N ASP A 576 56.20 14.38 30.99
CA ASP A 576 56.31 13.20 31.85
C ASP A 576 55.39 13.23 33.09
N THR A 577 55.02 14.41 33.57
CA THR A 577 54.17 14.58 34.77
C THR A 577 52.74 14.98 34.48
N ASP A 578 52.51 15.80 33.45
CA ASP A 578 51.22 16.50 33.25
C ASP A 578 50.40 15.96 32.08
N LEU A 579 50.98 15.08 31.27
CA LEU A 579 50.29 14.40 30.16
C LEU A 579 49.98 12.96 30.55
N ILE A 580 48.69 12.61 30.56
CA ILE A 580 48.22 11.29 30.96
C ILE A 580 47.63 10.59 29.74
N GLN A 581 48.11 9.38 29.46
CA GLN A 581 47.57 8.54 28.38
C GLN A 581 46.31 7.83 28.87
N GLU A 582 45.22 7.95 28.12
CA GLU A 582 43.93 7.32 28.42
C GLU A 582 43.48 6.50 27.21
N ALA A 583 42.54 5.56 27.36
CA ALA A 583 42.11 4.73 26.23
C ALA A 583 41.45 5.59 25.12
N GLY A 584 42.10 5.69 23.95
CA GLY A 584 41.60 6.46 22.81
C GLY A 584 41.80 7.97 22.93
N GLY A 585 42.73 8.43 23.77
CA GLY A 585 42.93 9.85 24.06
C GLY A 585 44.19 10.16 24.86
N VAL A 586 44.46 11.45 25.03
CA VAL A 586 45.39 11.95 26.03
C VAL A 586 44.75 13.06 26.84
N ARG A 587 45.07 13.15 28.13
CA ARG A 587 44.58 14.19 29.02
C ARG A 587 45.72 15.11 29.46
N VAL A 588 45.50 16.41 29.36
CA VAL A 588 46.38 17.47 29.84
C VAL A 588 45.60 18.33 30.82
N GLY A 589 45.93 18.26 32.11
CA GLY A 589 45.13 18.89 33.17
C GLY A 589 43.66 18.40 33.14
N THR A 590 42.72 19.32 32.89
CA THR A 590 41.28 19.03 32.74
C THR A 590 40.85 18.79 31.28
N MET A 591 41.72 19.05 30.31
CA MET A 591 41.41 18.91 28.89
C MET A 591 41.67 17.48 28.41
N HIS A 592 40.67 16.86 27.78
CA HIS A 592 40.83 15.58 27.10
C HIS A 592 40.92 15.78 25.58
N VAL A 593 42.01 15.30 24.99
CA VAL A 593 42.29 15.32 23.56
C VAL A 593 41.99 13.93 22.99
N PRO A 594 40.87 13.74 22.28
CA PRO A 594 40.50 12.43 21.74
C PRO A 594 41.34 12.08 20.52
N LEU A 595 41.77 10.82 20.43
CA LEU A 595 42.51 10.28 19.29
C LEU A 595 41.58 9.42 18.41
N ASN A 596 41.73 9.56 17.09
CA ASN A 596 41.05 8.70 16.13
C ASN A 596 41.61 7.26 16.17
N PRO A 597 40.97 6.27 15.51
CA PRO A 597 41.42 4.87 15.42
C PRO A 597 42.86 4.62 14.97
N GLU A 598 43.56 5.62 14.41
CA GLU A 598 44.95 5.58 13.96
C GLU A 598 45.92 6.29 14.93
N GLY A 599 45.40 6.91 16.00
CA GLY A 599 46.21 7.62 17.00
C GLY A 599 46.46 9.10 16.68
N ALA A 600 45.73 9.64 15.71
CA ALA A 600 45.86 11.01 15.26
C ALA A 600 44.70 11.89 15.75
N VAL A 601 44.95 13.20 15.80
CA VAL A 601 43.92 14.22 15.99
C VAL A 601 43.68 14.91 14.66
N LEU A 602 42.41 15.00 14.27
CA LEU A 602 41.99 15.89 13.20
C LEU A 602 42.21 17.33 13.64
N THR A 603 42.93 18.10 12.84
CA THR A 603 43.21 19.51 13.12
C THR A 603 42.23 20.39 12.35
N SER A 604 41.87 21.54 12.92
CA SER A 604 41.10 22.53 12.18
C SER A 604 41.86 23.05 10.96
N PHE A 605 41.13 23.24 9.87
CA PHE A 605 41.68 23.98 8.74
C PHE A 605 41.59 25.47 9.04
N ARG A 606 42.74 26.14 9.07
CA ARG A 606 42.84 27.59 9.31
C ARG A 606 43.45 28.25 8.10
N LEU A 607 42.89 29.39 7.70
CA LEU A 607 43.51 30.22 6.68
C LEU A 607 44.72 30.91 7.32
N PRO A 608 45.93 30.79 6.73
CA PRO A 608 47.10 31.55 7.16
C PRO A 608 46.78 33.05 7.19
N ASP A 609 47.07 33.69 8.32
CA ASP A 609 46.96 35.14 8.47
C ASP A 609 48.34 35.78 8.28
N PRO A 610 48.56 36.62 7.25
CA PRO A 610 49.85 37.26 6.99
C PRO A 610 50.43 37.99 8.20
N ASP A 611 49.61 38.58 9.06
CA ASP A 611 50.07 39.35 10.23
C ASP A 611 50.71 38.47 11.31
N HIS A 612 50.43 37.17 11.28
CA HIS A 612 50.98 36.16 12.19
C HIS A 612 52.10 35.32 11.54
N PHE A 613 52.49 35.67 10.31
CA PHE A 613 53.59 35.05 9.57
C PHE A 613 54.79 36.01 9.50
N LEU A 614 55.76 35.77 10.37
CA LEU A 614 56.96 36.57 10.46
C LEU A 614 58.07 35.95 9.62
N SER A 615 58.54 36.67 8.60
CA SER A 615 59.73 36.26 7.85
C SER A 615 60.96 36.28 8.76
N TYR A 616 61.64 35.14 8.92
CA TYR A 616 62.81 35.03 9.79
C TYR A 616 63.89 36.04 9.42
N GLY A 617 64.19 36.17 8.12
CA GLY A 617 65.24 37.07 7.62
C GLY A 617 64.92 38.54 7.87
N ALA A 618 63.66 38.93 7.67
CA ALA A 618 63.20 40.29 7.94
C ALA A 618 63.25 40.61 9.44
N LEU A 619 62.72 39.72 10.28
CA LEU A 619 62.74 39.90 11.73
C LEU A 619 64.18 39.98 12.26
N TYR A 620 65.07 39.11 11.78
CA TYR A 620 66.47 39.10 12.18
C TYR A 620 67.18 40.41 11.83
N ALA A 621 66.84 41.03 10.69
CA ALA A 621 67.40 42.31 10.29
C ALA A 621 67.00 43.48 11.22
N THR A 622 65.94 43.32 12.02
CA THR A 622 65.51 44.32 13.01
C THR A 622 66.17 44.16 14.38
N LEU A 623 66.93 43.08 14.61
CA LEU A 623 67.59 42.85 15.89
C LEU A 623 68.63 43.93 16.18
N SER A 624 68.62 44.46 17.41
CA SER A 624 69.61 45.44 17.85
C SER A 624 71.03 44.89 17.75
N GLU A 625 72.00 45.72 17.38
CA GLU A 625 73.42 45.33 17.36
C GLU A 625 73.98 45.04 18.76
N SER A 626 73.25 45.40 19.82
CA SER A 626 73.61 45.10 21.20
C SER A 626 73.79 43.60 21.43
N ASP A 627 74.71 43.27 22.34
CA ASP A 627 74.85 41.94 22.92
C ASP A 627 74.49 42.04 24.40
N PRO A 628 73.44 41.36 24.86
CA PRO A 628 72.51 40.50 24.10
C PRO A 628 71.52 41.23 23.18
N PRO A 629 71.02 40.56 22.13
CA PRO A 629 70.12 41.12 21.12
C PRO A 629 68.72 41.40 21.67
N THR A 630 68.06 42.43 21.12
CA THR A 630 66.67 42.78 21.45
C THR A 630 65.86 43.05 20.18
N LEU A 631 64.56 42.75 20.24
CA LEU A 631 63.60 43.09 19.20
C LEU A 631 63.04 44.50 19.41
N PRO A 632 62.54 45.15 18.34
CA PRO A 632 61.83 46.42 18.45
C PRO A 632 60.68 46.37 19.47
N PRO A 633 60.41 47.45 20.25
CA PRO A 633 59.41 47.42 21.32
C PRO A 633 58.00 47.05 20.87
N ASP A 634 57.60 47.50 19.68
CA ASP A 634 56.33 47.19 19.03
C ASP A 634 56.21 45.69 18.72
N VAL A 635 57.29 45.07 18.24
CA VAL A 635 57.34 43.62 17.98
C VAL A 635 57.32 42.82 19.29
N VAL A 636 58.03 43.30 20.33
CA VAL A 636 58.01 42.67 21.66
C VAL A 636 56.60 42.67 22.23
N GLU A 637 55.87 43.78 22.14
CA GLU A 637 54.49 43.87 22.62
C GLU A 637 53.57 42.85 21.94
N VAL A 638 53.73 42.65 20.63
CA VAL A 638 52.97 41.67 19.86
C VAL A 638 53.31 40.24 20.25
N LEU A 639 54.58 39.91 20.44
CA LEU A 639 55.06 38.53 20.68
C LEU A 639 55.01 38.08 22.14
N LYS A 640 54.87 39.00 23.10
CA LYS A 640 54.89 38.69 24.52
C LYS A 640 53.75 37.73 24.90
N GLY A 641 54.12 36.61 25.52
CA GLY A 641 53.19 35.54 25.94
C GLY A 641 52.62 34.72 24.78
N ARG A 642 53.11 34.90 23.54
CA ARG A 642 52.65 34.16 22.36
C ARG A 642 53.52 32.95 22.09
N TYR A 643 53.02 32.00 21.31
CA TYR A 643 53.73 30.81 20.89
C TYR A 643 54.35 31.05 19.51
N ILE A 644 55.57 30.55 19.29
CA ILE A 644 56.24 30.65 17.99
C ILE A 644 56.56 29.25 17.48
N LEU A 645 56.17 28.98 16.24
CA LEU A 645 56.64 27.81 15.49
C LEU A 645 57.59 28.29 14.39
N PHE A 646 58.85 27.91 14.50
CA PHE A 646 59.87 28.16 13.49
C PHE A 646 59.81 27.03 12.45
N GLY A 647 59.43 27.33 11.21
CA GLY A 647 59.21 26.30 10.20
C GLY A 647 59.54 26.71 8.78
N GLN A 648 59.74 25.70 7.94
CA GLN A 648 60.08 25.85 6.53
C GLN A 648 58.80 26.11 5.72
N THR A 649 58.70 27.28 5.07
CA THR A 649 57.52 27.65 4.26
C THR A 649 57.86 27.94 2.79
N ALA A 650 59.14 28.10 2.47
CA ALA A 650 59.62 28.28 1.11
C ALA A 650 59.40 27.04 0.24
N GLU A 651 58.80 27.23 -0.93
CA GLU A 651 58.54 26.17 -1.92
C GLU A 651 59.80 25.39 -2.31
N SER A 652 60.97 26.06 -2.33
CA SER A 652 62.23 25.41 -2.70
C SER A 652 62.75 24.39 -1.69
N ILE A 653 62.23 24.37 -0.45
CA ILE A 653 62.66 23.43 0.60
C ILE A 653 61.81 22.14 0.61
N ARG A 654 60.69 22.12 -0.14
CA ARG A 654 59.80 20.96 -0.36
C ARG A 654 59.15 20.34 0.88
N ASP A 655 59.07 21.05 2.00
CA ASP A 655 58.34 20.60 3.19
C ASP A 655 56.83 20.93 3.10
N LEU A 656 56.21 20.47 2.01
CA LEU A 656 54.82 20.74 1.67
C LEU A 656 54.00 19.43 1.66
N GLY A 657 52.89 19.41 2.38
CA GLY A 657 51.93 18.31 2.38
C GLY A 657 50.67 18.65 1.56
N PRO A 658 50.12 17.71 0.78
CA PRO A 658 48.82 17.91 0.16
C PRO A 658 47.74 17.94 1.25
N PHE A 659 47.15 19.09 1.50
CA PHE A 659 45.89 19.20 2.24
C PHE A 659 44.72 19.11 1.25
N ALA A 660 43.56 18.71 1.76
CA ALA A 660 42.32 18.44 1.01
C ALA A 660 42.21 19.18 -0.35
N ASN A 661 41.86 18.43 -1.40
CA ASN A 661 41.86 18.83 -2.82
C ASN A 661 43.25 18.99 -3.48
N GLY A 662 44.30 18.43 -2.89
CA GLY A 662 45.63 18.34 -3.52
C GLY A 662 46.44 19.63 -3.50
N LYS A 663 45.96 20.67 -2.80
CA LYS A 663 46.75 21.89 -2.57
C LYS A 663 47.87 21.60 -1.59
N GLN A 664 49.07 22.06 -1.93
CA GLN A 664 50.25 21.91 -1.09
C GLN A 664 50.29 23.02 -0.02
N TYR A 665 50.46 22.63 1.25
CA TYR A 665 50.62 23.56 2.38
C TYR A 665 51.87 23.19 3.20
N PRO A 666 52.59 24.18 3.77
CA PRO A 666 53.67 23.93 4.72
C PRO A 666 53.21 23.04 5.87
N LEU A 667 53.96 21.98 6.18
CA LEU A 667 53.57 21.03 7.23
C LEU A 667 53.55 21.65 8.63
N VAL A 668 54.39 22.66 8.89
CA VAL A 668 54.38 23.44 10.14
C VAL A 668 52.99 24.02 10.47
N LEU A 669 52.16 24.33 9.45
CA LEU A 669 50.81 24.84 9.66
C LEU A 669 49.89 23.84 10.35
N LEU A 670 50.12 22.54 10.16
CA LEU A 670 49.38 21.50 10.85
C LEU A 670 49.67 21.54 12.35
N HIS A 671 50.94 21.69 12.72
CA HIS A 671 51.35 21.80 14.13
C HIS A 671 50.84 23.11 14.75
N ALA A 672 50.78 24.19 13.98
CA ALA A 672 50.17 25.45 14.39
C ALA A 672 48.66 25.33 14.62
N ALA A 673 47.97 24.61 13.74
CA ALA A 673 46.54 24.33 13.88
C ALA A 673 46.25 23.47 15.11
N LEU A 674 47.05 22.41 15.34
CA LEU A 674 46.95 21.58 16.54
C LEU A 674 47.17 22.42 17.80
N LEU A 675 48.25 23.21 17.85
CA LEU A 675 48.55 24.11 18.96
C LEU A 675 47.41 25.09 19.22
N SER A 676 46.84 25.68 18.17
CA SER A 676 45.69 26.58 18.26
C SER A 676 44.45 25.88 18.84
N ASP A 677 44.16 24.66 18.40
CA ASP A 677 43.01 23.88 18.88
C ASP A 677 43.18 23.46 20.36
N LEU A 678 44.42 23.25 20.82
CA LEU A 678 44.76 23.00 22.23
C LEU A 678 44.62 24.27 23.09
N ILE A 679 45.09 25.43 22.60
CA ILE A 679 44.93 26.72 23.29
C ILE A 679 43.44 27.06 23.46
N GLU A 680 42.64 26.85 22.41
CA GLU A 680 41.19 27.08 22.42
C GLU A 680 40.39 26.03 23.21
N GLN A 681 41.02 24.93 23.64
CA GLN A 681 40.36 23.79 24.32
C GLN A 681 39.22 23.16 23.50
N HIS A 682 39.32 23.19 22.17
CA HIS A 682 38.29 22.72 21.25
C HIS A 682 38.86 21.77 20.18
N PRO A 683 39.44 20.61 20.58
CA PRO A 683 39.94 19.62 19.63
C PRO A 683 38.78 19.00 18.84
N ILE A 684 39.01 18.80 17.55
CA ILE A 684 38.02 18.17 16.66
C ILE A 684 37.85 16.70 17.03
N ARG A 685 36.60 16.25 17.05
CA ARG A 685 36.22 14.88 17.41
C ARG A 685 35.59 14.17 16.22
N GLU A 686 35.92 12.91 16.01
CA GLU A 686 35.15 12.06 15.10
C GLU A 686 33.95 11.46 15.81
N VAL A 687 32.81 11.37 15.11
CA VAL A 687 31.68 10.61 15.61
C VAL A 687 32.04 9.13 15.72
N PRO A 688 31.77 8.45 16.85
CA PRO A 688 32.06 7.04 17.00
C PRO A 688 31.33 6.20 15.95
N ARG A 689 32.02 5.21 15.37
CA ARG A 689 31.47 4.33 14.33
C ARG A 689 30.17 3.64 14.70
N TRP A 690 30.01 3.26 15.98
CA TRP A 690 28.77 2.63 16.44
C TRP A 690 27.56 3.57 16.35
N MET A 691 27.78 4.88 16.53
CA MET A 691 26.71 5.89 16.46
C MET A 691 26.31 6.14 15.00
N GLU A 692 27.27 6.09 14.08
CA GLU A 692 27.00 6.12 12.63
C GLU A 692 26.22 4.87 12.19
N LEU A 693 26.64 3.68 12.63
CA LEU A 693 25.92 2.43 12.36
C LEU A 693 24.49 2.47 12.93
N ALA A 694 24.31 2.98 14.14
CA ALA A 694 23.00 3.15 14.76
C ALA A 694 22.11 4.10 13.95
N LEU A 695 22.66 5.21 13.43
CA LEU A 695 21.93 6.15 12.58
C LEU A 695 21.53 5.52 11.23
N ILE A 696 22.44 4.78 10.59
CA ILE A 696 22.15 4.01 9.37
C ILE A 696 20.98 3.06 9.59
N LEU A 697 21.04 2.28 10.68
CA LEU A 697 20.00 1.31 11.04
C LEU A 697 18.66 2.01 11.34
N PHE A 698 18.69 3.11 12.08
CA PHE A 698 17.50 3.89 12.43
C PHE A 698 16.82 4.49 11.19
N CYS A 699 17.58 5.16 10.32
CA CYS A 699 17.05 5.74 9.08
C CYS A 699 16.50 4.67 8.14
N GLY A 700 17.22 3.55 7.99
CA GLY A 700 16.78 2.40 7.19
C GLY A 700 15.46 1.82 7.70
N ALA A 701 15.32 1.63 9.02
CA ALA A 701 14.10 1.14 9.64
C ALA A 701 12.93 2.13 9.49
N LEU A 702 13.16 3.42 9.73
CA LEU A 702 12.16 4.47 9.59
C LEU A 702 11.63 4.55 8.16
N LEU A 703 12.52 4.52 7.17
CA LEU A 703 12.13 4.58 5.75
C LEU A 703 11.44 3.31 5.30
N THR A 704 11.86 2.14 5.79
CA THR A 704 11.14 0.88 5.54
C THR A 704 9.72 0.93 6.11
N ALA A 705 9.54 1.42 7.33
CA ALA A 705 8.23 1.58 7.95
C ALA A 705 7.35 2.60 7.19
N ALA A 706 7.91 3.77 6.87
CA ALA A 706 7.25 4.78 6.06
C ALA A 706 6.83 4.22 4.70
N ALA A 707 7.73 3.47 4.05
CA ALA A 707 7.48 2.82 2.78
C ALA A 707 6.52 1.65 2.85
N LEU A 708 6.14 1.16 4.03
CA LEU A 708 5.07 0.15 4.20
C LEU A 708 3.70 0.79 4.42
N VAL A 709 3.64 1.96 5.05
CA VAL A 709 2.40 2.62 5.49
C VAL A 709 1.94 3.71 4.50
N LEU A 710 2.88 4.46 3.92
CA LEU A 710 2.58 5.64 3.11
C LEU A 710 2.39 5.29 1.62
N ARG A 711 1.66 6.17 0.93
CA ARG A 711 1.53 6.17 -0.54
C ARG A 711 2.89 6.50 -1.18
N PRO A 712 3.18 6.03 -2.41
CA PRO A 712 4.48 6.26 -3.08
C PRO A 712 4.91 7.73 -3.14
N THR A 713 3.97 8.64 -3.39
CA THR A 713 4.23 10.09 -3.43
C THR A 713 4.65 10.64 -2.06
N LEU A 714 4.02 10.15 -0.98
CA LEU A 714 4.34 10.55 0.39
C LEU A 714 5.64 9.91 0.89
N THR A 715 5.98 8.71 0.41
CA THR A 715 7.26 8.06 0.76
C THR A 715 8.47 8.84 0.24
N PHE A 716 8.37 9.45 -0.94
CA PHE A 716 9.42 10.32 -1.47
C PHE A 716 9.64 11.53 -0.55
N GLY A 717 8.56 12.18 -0.10
CA GLY A 717 8.65 13.28 0.87
C GLY A 717 9.29 12.87 2.20
N ALA A 718 8.99 11.66 2.69
CA ALA A 718 9.61 11.11 3.90
C ALA A 718 11.12 10.89 3.73
N VAL A 719 11.58 10.38 2.58
CA VAL A 719 13.02 10.25 2.26
C VAL A 719 13.70 11.61 2.27
N LEU A 720 13.11 12.61 1.62
CA LEU A 720 13.69 13.96 1.57
C LEU A 720 13.82 14.55 2.98
N LEU A 721 12.82 14.39 3.84
CA LEU A 721 12.88 14.83 5.23
C LEU A 721 13.99 14.14 6.03
N VAL A 722 14.19 12.83 5.86
CA VAL A 722 15.28 12.10 6.50
C VAL A 722 16.64 12.59 6.02
N LEU A 723 16.81 12.80 4.70
CA LEU A 723 18.05 13.34 4.13
C LEU A 723 18.37 14.75 4.65
N ILE A 724 17.35 15.63 4.72
CA ILE A 724 17.49 16.97 5.31
C ILE A 724 17.85 16.87 6.78
N GLY A 725 17.23 15.96 7.54
CA GLY A 725 17.53 15.73 8.95
C GLY A 725 18.96 15.26 9.18
N ILE A 726 19.46 14.32 8.38
CA ILE A 726 20.84 13.84 8.43
C ILE A 726 21.81 15.00 8.13
N LEU A 727 21.57 15.77 7.07
CA LEU A 727 22.42 16.92 6.70
C LEU A 727 22.39 18.04 7.76
N GLY A 728 21.22 18.32 8.32
CA GLY A 728 21.07 19.29 9.41
C GLY A 728 21.80 18.83 10.68
N GLY A 729 21.71 17.54 11.01
CA GLY A 729 22.42 16.93 12.14
C GLY A 729 23.93 16.99 11.99
N THR A 730 24.48 16.70 10.81
CA THR A 730 25.94 16.80 10.59
C THR A 730 26.44 18.24 10.64
N LEU A 731 25.67 19.21 10.15
CA LEU A 731 26.00 20.63 10.29
C LEU A 731 25.95 21.10 11.75
N LEU A 732 25.02 20.59 12.56
CA LEU A 732 24.93 20.87 13.99
C LEU A 732 26.11 20.25 14.77
N LEU A 733 26.45 19.00 14.49
CA LEU A 733 27.61 18.33 15.06
C LEU A 733 28.91 19.07 14.72
N ALA A 734 29.06 19.52 13.47
CA ALA A 734 30.21 20.30 13.04
C ALA A 734 30.37 21.61 13.83
N LYS A 735 29.26 22.28 14.20
CA LYS A 735 29.31 23.45 15.09
C LYS A 735 29.83 23.11 16.50
N GLY A 736 29.58 21.90 16.99
CA GLY A 736 30.07 21.41 18.28
C GLY A 736 31.48 20.82 18.24
N GLY A 737 32.23 20.97 17.13
CA GLY A 737 33.56 20.39 16.96
C GLY A 737 33.57 18.90 16.58
N TRP A 738 32.42 18.34 16.21
CA TRP A 738 32.31 16.95 15.77
C TRP A 738 32.25 16.85 14.25
N VAL A 739 33.11 16.02 13.67
CA VAL A 739 33.07 15.67 12.26
C VAL A 739 32.36 14.34 12.10
N ALA A 740 31.31 14.34 11.28
CA ALA A 740 30.52 13.17 10.94
C ALA A 740 30.32 13.15 9.43
N ALA A 741 30.46 11.98 8.79
CA ALA A 741 30.09 11.85 7.40
C ALA A 741 28.62 11.43 7.27
N PRO A 742 27.76 12.27 6.66
CA PRO A 742 26.36 11.89 6.46
C PRO A 742 26.17 10.84 5.37
N LEU A 743 27.22 10.55 4.59
CA LEU A 743 27.14 9.82 3.32
C LEU A 743 26.69 8.36 3.50
N GLY A 744 27.20 7.65 4.52
CA GLY A 744 26.75 6.29 4.85
C GLY A 744 25.24 6.23 5.11
N PRO A 745 24.74 6.98 6.12
CA PRO A 745 23.30 7.08 6.40
C PRO A 745 22.44 7.53 5.20
N MET A 746 22.91 8.50 4.42
CA MET A 746 22.19 8.99 3.24
C MET A 746 22.11 7.92 2.14
N ALA A 747 23.22 7.25 1.81
CA ALA A 747 23.25 6.21 0.79
C ALA A 747 22.42 4.98 1.19
N ALA A 748 22.48 4.57 2.47
CA ALA A 748 21.62 3.54 3.02
C ALA A 748 20.13 3.89 2.88
N SER A 749 19.78 5.15 3.17
CA SER A 749 18.41 5.66 3.07
C SER A 749 17.89 5.60 1.62
N VAL A 750 18.70 6.03 0.65
CA VAL A 750 18.36 6.00 -0.77
C VAL A 750 18.25 4.56 -1.29
N LEU A 751 19.20 3.68 -0.97
CA LEU A 751 19.18 2.29 -1.42
C LEU A 751 18.00 1.52 -0.83
N ALA A 752 17.71 1.69 0.46
CA ALA A 752 16.56 1.08 1.11
C ALA A 752 15.25 1.52 0.45
N PHE A 753 15.11 2.82 0.15
CA PHE A 753 13.96 3.33 -0.59
C PHE A 753 13.84 2.73 -1.99
N ALA A 754 14.94 2.69 -2.75
CA ALA A 754 14.96 2.13 -4.10
C ALA A 754 14.56 0.65 -4.12
N LEU A 755 15.05 -0.16 -3.18
CA LEU A 755 14.72 -1.58 -3.06
C LEU A 755 13.25 -1.80 -2.64
N VAL A 756 12.72 -0.99 -1.73
CA VAL A 756 11.30 -1.07 -1.35
C VAL A 756 10.40 -0.63 -2.51
N LEU A 757 10.79 0.43 -3.23
CA LEU A 757 10.06 0.91 -4.40
C LEU A 757 10.08 -0.14 -5.53
N ALA A 758 11.25 -0.73 -5.83
CA ALA A 758 11.39 -1.81 -6.78
C ALA A 758 10.52 -3.02 -6.37
N GLY A 759 10.56 -3.42 -5.09
CA GLY A 759 9.72 -4.49 -4.57
C GLY A 759 8.21 -4.21 -4.71
N ARG A 760 7.79 -2.95 -4.54
CA ARG A 760 6.39 -2.52 -4.75
C ARG A 760 6.00 -2.50 -6.23
N LEU A 761 6.84 -1.91 -7.08
CA LEU A 761 6.62 -1.86 -8.52
C LEU A 761 6.57 -3.26 -9.12
N SER A 762 7.47 -4.16 -8.74
CA SER A 762 7.43 -5.56 -9.17
C SER A 762 6.20 -6.31 -8.65
N ALA A 763 5.70 -5.99 -7.45
CA ALA A 763 4.46 -6.58 -6.94
C ALA A 763 3.23 -6.10 -7.73
N GLU A 764 3.20 -4.82 -8.11
CA GLU A 764 2.18 -4.22 -8.98
C GLU A 764 2.28 -4.76 -10.42
N GLU A 765 3.47 -4.88 -10.98
CA GLU A 765 3.71 -5.49 -12.29
C GLU A 765 3.29 -6.95 -12.33
N ARG A 766 3.52 -7.74 -11.27
CA ARG A 766 3.00 -9.13 -11.19
C ARG A 766 1.48 -9.19 -11.04
N ALA A 767 0.86 -8.15 -10.49
CA ALA A 767 -0.60 -8.04 -10.47
C ALA A 767 -1.13 -7.66 -11.86
N ARG A 768 -0.49 -6.71 -12.54
CA ARG A 768 -0.80 -6.31 -13.92
C ARG A 768 -0.52 -7.40 -14.93
N SER A 769 0.57 -8.15 -14.79
CA SER A 769 0.94 -9.29 -15.64
C SER A 769 -0.05 -10.45 -15.51
N ARG A 770 -0.63 -10.69 -14.32
CA ARG A 770 -1.73 -11.65 -14.15
C ARG A 770 -3.02 -11.21 -14.85
N VAL A 771 -3.28 -9.91 -14.90
CA VAL A 771 -4.38 -9.34 -15.70
C VAL A 771 -4.05 -9.44 -17.19
N ARG A 772 -2.81 -9.12 -17.59
CA ARG A 772 -2.33 -9.16 -18.98
C ARG A 772 -2.33 -10.58 -19.56
N SER A 773 -1.92 -11.58 -18.78
CA SER A 773 -2.01 -13.00 -19.15
C SER A 773 -3.44 -13.52 -19.23
N ALA A 774 -4.41 -12.84 -18.61
CA ALA A 774 -5.83 -13.17 -18.75
C ALA A 774 -6.44 -12.62 -20.07
N PHE A 775 -5.76 -11.67 -20.72
CA PHE A 775 -6.16 -11.08 -22.02
C PHE A 775 -5.30 -11.56 -23.20
N ASP A 776 -4.33 -12.43 -22.96
CA ASP A 776 -3.43 -12.94 -24.00
C ASP A 776 -4.23 -13.79 -25.00
N GLY A 777 -4.40 -13.26 -26.21
CA GLY A 777 -5.11 -13.90 -27.33
C GLY A 777 -6.34 -13.15 -27.87
N TYR A 778 -6.74 -11.98 -27.34
CA TYR A 778 -8.02 -11.36 -27.73
C TYR A 778 -8.00 -9.93 -28.31
N VAL A 779 -6.88 -9.18 -28.27
CA VAL A 779 -6.74 -7.83 -28.92
C VAL A 779 -5.25 -7.54 -29.21
N ASP A 780 -4.95 -6.78 -30.28
CA ASP A 780 -3.61 -6.28 -30.64
C ASP A 780 -2.95 -5.46 -29.50
N GLU A 781 -1.63 -5.61 -29.34
CA GLU A 781 -0.84 -5.10 -28.20
C GLU A 781 -0.92 -3.56 -28.05
N THR A 782 -1.17 -2.86 -29.16
CA THR A 782 -1.26 -1.40 -29.22
C THR A 782 -2.62 -0.88 -28.75
N GLU A 783 -3.69 -1.66 -28.89
CA GLU A 783 -5.07 -1.28 -28.51
C GLU A 783 -5.42 -1.69 -27.07
N LEU A 784 -4.82 -2.76 -26.54
CA LEU A 784 -4.93 -3.12 -25.12
C LEU A 784 -4.37 -2.01 -24.21
N GLY A 785 -3.33 -1.30 -24.68
CA GLY A 785 -2.77 -0.14 -24.00
C GLY A 785 -3.74 1.05 -23.90
N ARG A 786 -4.61 1.26 -24.90
CA ARG A 786 -5.65 2.31 -24.84
C ARG A 786 -6.83 1.93 -23.95
N LEU A 787 -7.30 0.68 -24.04
CA LEU A 787 -8.42 0.18 -23.21
C LEU A 787 -8.08 0.16 -21.71
N LEU A 788 -6.81 -0.04 -21.36
CA LEU A 788 -6.33 0.03 -19.97
C LEU A 788 -6.01 1.47 -19.49
N ALA A 789 -5.87 2.43 -20.41
CA ALA A 789 -5.64 3.83 -20.07
C ALA A 789 -6.95 4.57 -19.70
N ASP A 790 -8.08 4.18 -20.30
CA ASP A 790 -9.42 4.69 -19.96
C ASP A 790 -10.05 3.99 -18.74
N ALA A 791 -9.24 3.75 -17.70
CA ALA A 791 -9.58 3.02 -16.48
C ALA A 791 -10.54 3.77 -15.51
N GLU A 792 -11.60 4.39 -16.05
CA GLU A 792 -12.72 4.95 -15.27
C GLU A 792 -14.11 4.52 -15.73
N HIS A 793 -14.26 3.59 -16.69
CA HIS A 793 -15.59 3.10 -17.10
C HIS A 793 -15.90 1.66 -16.61
N PRO A 794 -16.84 1.47 -15.67
CA PRO A 794 -17.34 0.16 -15.22
C PRO A 794 -18.15 -0.61 -16.29
N ALA A 795 -18.34 -0.03 -17.48
CA ALA A 795 -19.34 -0.43 -18.45
C ALA A 795 -19.01 -1.70 -19.25
N LEU A 796 -17.76 -2.21 -19.20
CA LEU A 796 -17.37 -3.46 -19.85
C LEU A 796 -17.67 -4.71 -18.99
N LEU A 797 -18.00 -4.53 -17.71
CA LEU A 797 -18.32 -5.61 -16.77
C LEU A 797 -19.82 -5.69 -16.43
N GLN A 798 -20.62 -4.72 -16.87
CA GLN A 798 -22.07 -4.66 -16.70
C GLN A 798 -22.69 -4.65 -18.09
N GLY A 799 -23.64 -5.55 -18.36
CA GLY A 799 -24.25 -5.69 -19.70
C GLY A 799 -24.67 -4.33 -20.27
N ALA A 800 -24.15 -3.97 -21.45
CA ALA A 800 -24.41 -2.71 -22.11
C ALA A 800 -25.24 -2.95 -23.38
N GLN A 801 -26.36 -2.23 -23.52
CA GLN A 801 -27.14 -2.24 -24.74
C GLN A 801 -26.41 -1.40 -25.80
N LYS A 802 -26.14 -1.99 -26.96
CA LYS A 802 -25.43 -1.35 -28.06
C LYS A 802 -26.06 -1.71 -29.41
N HIS A 803 -26.00 -0.75 -30.32
CA HIS A 803 -26.32 -0.96 -31.72
C HIS A 803 -25.15 -1.62 -32.44
N LEU A 804 -25.34 -2.82 -32.98
CA LEU A 804 -24.26 -3.61 -33.59
C LEU A 804 -24.76 -4.46 -34.77
N THR A 805 -23.82 -5.04 -35.51
CA THR A 805 -24.10 -5.98 -36.59
C THR A 805 -23.51 -7.36 -36.27
N VAL A 806 -24.35 -8.39 -36.37
CA VAL A 806 -23.96 -9.79 -36.22
C VAL A 806 -23.86 -10.45 -37.60
N LEU A 807 -22.78 -11.16 -37.85
CA LEU A 807 -22.54 -11.97 -39.04
C LEU A 807 -22.44 -13.45 -38.63
N GLN A 808 -23.32 -14.27 -39.18
CA GLN A 808 -23.22 -15.73 -39.10
C GLN A 808 -22.84 -16.28 -40.46
N ALA A 809 -21.67 -16.91 -40.56
CA ALA A 809 -21.24 -17.66 -41.74
C ALA A 809 -21.26 -19.16 -41.44
N GLN A 810 -21.77 -19.97 -42.35
CA GLN A 810 -21.71 -21.44 -42.27
C GLN A 810 -21.06 -21.98 -43.54
N VAL A 811 -20.16 -22.95 -43.36
CA VAL A 811 -19.50 -23.65 -44.46
C VAL A 811 -20.18 -25.01 -44.63
N GLN A 812 -20.61 -25.35 -45.84
CA GLN A 812 -21.23 -26.63 -46.15
C GLN A 812 -20.53 -27.31 -47.32
N SER A 813 -20.45 -28.64 -47.25
CA SER A 813 -20.06 -29.46 -48.40
C SER A 813 -21.29 -29.71 -49.29
N PRO A 814 -21.12 -29.97 -50.60
CA PRO A 814 -22.24 -30.20 -51.49
C PRO A 814 -22.86 -31.58 -51.17
N PRO A 815 -24.16 -31.77 -51.40
CA PRO A 815 -24.80 -33.05 -51.15
C PRO A 815 -24.10 -34.18 -51.93
N GLY A 816 -23.62 -35.21 -51.20
CA GLY A 816 -22.89 -36.37 -51.75
C GLY A 816 -21.36 -36.27 -51.78
N GLY A 817 -20.76 -35.11 -51.47
CA GLY A 817 -19.29 -34.94 -51.46
C GLY A 817 -18.61 -35.37 -50.16
N ALA A 818 -19.32 -35.30 -49.03
CA ALA A 818 -18.75 -35.55 -47.70
C ALA A 818 -18.39 -37.02 -47.42
N GLU A 819 -18.98 -37.97 -48.16
CA GLU A 819 -18.77 -39.42 -47.97
C GLU A 819 -17.57 -39.99 -48.74
N ARG A 820 -16.98 -39.21 -49.68
CA ARG A 820 -15.88 -39.68 -50.53
C ARG A 820 -14.49 -39.19 -50.11
N GLN A 821 -14.40 -38.20 -49.22
CA GLN A 821 -13.11 -37.62 -48.78
C GLN A 821 -12.62 -38.25 -47.45
N PRO A 822 -11.31 -38.54 -47.34
CA PRO A 822 -10.72 -39.01 -46.09
C PRO A 822 -10.89 -37.96 -44.96
N PRO A 823 -11.10 -38.39 -43.69
CA PRO A 823 -11.38 -37.49 -42.57
C PRO A 823 -10.32 -36.40 -42.33
N GLU A 824 -9.05 -36.72 -42.59
CA GLU A 824 -7.91 -35.81 -42.39
C GLU A 824 -7.96 -34.61 -43.34
N GLU A 825 -8.34 -34.86 -44.59
CA GLU A 825 -8.45 -33.84 -45.63
C GLU A 825 -9.65 -32.91 -45.40
N ARG A 826 -10.77 -33.48 -44.93
CA ARG A 826 -11.96 -32.70 -44.52
C ARG A 826 -11.64 -31.72 -43.39
N ILE A 827 -10.85 -32.15 -42.40
CA ILE A 827 -10.42 -31.28 -41.29
C ILE A 827 -9.47 -30.19 -41.79
N LEU A 828 -8.56 -30.52 -42.72
CA LEU A 828 -7.64 -29.56 -43.33
C LEU A 828 -8.39 -28.47 -44.10
N HIS A 829 -9.36 -28.86 -44.95
CA HIS A 829 -10.22 -27.96 -45.71
C HIS A 829 -11.07 -27.06 -44.81
N LEU A 830 -11.65 -27.62 -43.74
CA LEU A 830 -12.41 -26.85 -42.76
C LEU A 830 -11.52 -25.85 -42.00
N ARG A 831 -10.30 -26.25 -41.63
CA ARG A 831 -9.31 -25.37 -40.98
C ARG A 831 -8.91 -24.20 -41.89
N GLN A 832 -8.63 -24.46 -43.16
CA GLN A 832 -8.33 -23.42 -44.15
C GLN A 832 -9.52 -22.47 -44.34
N ALA A 833 -10.75 -22.99 -44.40
CA ALA A 833 -11.94 -22.16 -44.50
C ALA A 833 -12.13 -21.27 -43.27
N PHE A 834 -11.98 -21.81 -42.06
CA PHE A 834 -12.04 -21.02 -40.82
C PHE A 834 -10.94 -19.97 -40.73
N GLN A 835 -9.73 -20.28 -41.21
CA GLN A 835 -8.64 -19.31 -41.27
C GLN A 835 -9.01 -18.11 -42.15
N VAL A 836 -9.47 -18.36 -43.39
CA VAL A 836 -9.90 -17.29 -44.30
C VAL A 836 -11.05 -16.47 -43.71
N MET A 837 -12.06 -17.13 -43.14
CA MET A 837 -13.19 -16.44 -42.53
C MET A 837 -12.77 -15.54 -41.36
N THR A 838 -11.89 -16.05 -40.50
CA THR A 838 -11.37 -15.29 -39.35
C THR A 838 -10.52 -14.11 -39.82
N GLU A 839 -9.62 -14.32 -40.79
CA GLU A 839 -8.78 -13.26 -41.37
C GLU A 839 -9.61 -12.12 -41.96
N GLU A 840 -10.65 -12.41 -42.75
CA GLU A 840 -11.45 -11.39 -43.42
C GLU A 840 -12.37 -10.62 -42.46
N VAL A 841 -12.85 -11.26 -41.39
CA VAL A 841 -13.57 -10.60 -40.28
C VAL A 841 -12.64 -9.65 -39.53
N VAL A 842 -11.46 -10.13 -39.10
CA VAL A 842 -10.49 -9.32 -38.35
C VAL A 842 -9.96 -8.17 -39.20
N ARG A 843 -9.64 -8.41 -40.49
CA ARG A 843 -9.17 -7.38 -41.43
C ARG A 843 -10.15 -6.22 -41.57
N ARG A 844 -11.46 -6.48 -41.41
CA ARG A 844 -12.52 -5.47 -41.45
C ARG A 844 -12.93 -4.95 -40.08
N LYS A 845 -12.14 -5.22 -39.04
CA LYS A 845 -12.36 -4.79 -37.66
C LYS A 845 -13.61 -5.41 -37.01
N GLY A 846 -14.00 -6.60 -37.46
CA GLY A 846 -14.99 -7.43 -36.77
C GLY A 846 -14.31 -8.35 -35.74
N ARG A 847 -15.07 -8.75 -34.72
CA ARG A 847 -14.64 -9.71 -33.69
C ARG A 847 -15.29 -11.06 -33.96
N VAL A 848 -14.50 -12.13 -33.97
CA VAL A 848 -15.05 -13.50 -33.99
C VAL A 848 -15.45 -13.89 -32.57
N GLU A 849 -16.73 -14.24 -32.40
CA GLU A 849 -17.32 -14.58 -31.10
C GLU A 849 -17.17 -16.07 -30.82
N THR A 850 -17.52 -16.92 -31.79
CA THR A 850 -17.51 -18.37 -31.62
C THR A 850 -17.28 -19.07 -32.94
N LEU A 851 -16.45 -20.13 -32.90
CA LEU A 851 -16.27 -21.11 -33.97
C LEU A 851 -16.83 -22.44 -33.45
N ARG A 852 -17.96 -22.90 -33.99
CA ARG A 852 -18.58 -24.18 -33.58
C ARG A 852 -19.05 -24.96 -34.79
N GLY A 853 -18.69 -26.24 -34.82
CA GLY A 853 -19.01 -27.14 -35.94
C GLY A 853 -18.44 -26.61 -37.26
N ASN A 854 -19.32 -26.20 -38.16
CA ASN A 854 -19.01 -25.63 -39.47
C ASN A 854 -19.37 -24.13 -39.58
N GLY A 855 -19.66 -23.47 -38.46
CA GLY A 855 -20.12 -22.08 -38.41
C GLY A 855 -19.16 -21.13 -37.69
N LEU A 856 -19.09 -19.90 -38.21
CA LEU A 856 -18.42 -18.75 -37.60
C LEU A 856 -19.46 -17.69 -37.26
N LEU A 857 -19.45 -17.24 -36.00
CA LEU A 857 -20.23 -16.10 -35.52
C LEU A 857 -19.28 -14.91 -35.28
N ALA A 858 -19.61 -13.75 -35.82
CA ALA A 858 -18.84 -12.52 -35.67
C ALA A 858 -19.72 -11.31 -35.36
N VAL A 859 -19.12 -10.32 -34.70
CA VAL A 859 -19.76 -9.09 -34.22
C VAL A 859 -18.97 -7.88 -34.74
N PHE A 860 -19.68 -6.88 -35.27
CA PHE A 860 -19.13 -5.62 -35.75
C PHE A 860 -19.82 -4.47 -35.02
N GLY A 861 -19.05 -3.45 -34.63
CA GLY A 861 -19.54 -2.31 -33.85
C GLY A 861 -19.25 -2.39 -32.35
N ASP A 862 -18.65 -3.48 -31.88
CA ASP A 862 -18.14 -3.63 -30.50
C ASP A 862 -16.97 -4.62 -30.43
N PRO A 863 -15.93 -4.42 -29.56
CA PRO A 863 -15.74 -3.29 -28.62
C PRO A 863 -15.45 -1.95 -29.31
N LEU A 864 -15.11 -1.98 -30.60
CA LEU A 864 -14.86 -0.79 -31.41
C LEU A 864 -16.18 -0.23 -31.95
N ALA A 865 -16.59 0.93 -31.45
CA ALA A 865 -17.73 1.67 -32.00
C ALA A 865 -17.40 2.15 -33.42
N LEU A 866 -17.92 1.43 -34.41
CA LEU A 866 -17.69 1.70 -35.84
C LEU A 866 -19.00 2.15 -36.48
N PRO A 867 -19.17 3.42 -36.87
CA PRO A 867 -20.42 3.89 -37.49
C PRO A 867 -20.74 3.19 -38.83
N ASP A 868 -19.76 2.53 -39.44
CA ASP A 868 -19.88 1.71 -40.65
C ASP A 868 -19.85 0.19 -40.37
N HIS A 869 -20.25 -0.25 -39.16
CA HIS A 869 -20.24 -1.66 -38.77
C HIS A 869 -21.06 -2.58 -39.70
N ALA A 870 -22.22 -2.12 -40.20
CA ALA A 870 -23.07 -2.90 -41.10
C ALA A 870 -22.46 -3.08 -42.51
N PRO A 871 -21.99 -2.01 -43.20
CA PRO A 871 -21.24 -2.15 -44.44
C PRO A 871 -20.02 -3.07 -44.33
N ARG A 872 -19.24 -2.96 -43.24
CA ARG A 872 -18.05 -3.79 -43.01
C ARG A 872 -18.37 -5.28 -42.88
N ALA A 873 -19.49 -5.62 -42.23
CA ALA A 873 -19.96 -6.99 -42.14
C ALA A 873 -20.34 -7.56 -43.53
N VAL A 874 -21.02 -6.77 -44.37
CA VAL A 874 -21.37 -7.17 -45.74
C VAL A 874 -20.11 -7.34 -46.60
N GLU A 875 -19.15 -6.42 -46.50
CA GLU A 875 -17.86 -6.52 -47.20
C GLU A 875 -17.05 -7.75 -46.73
N ALA A 876 -17.11 -8.09 -45.44
CA ALA A 876 -16.47 -9.28 -44.90
C ALA A 876 -17.08 -10.54 -45.50
N ALA A 877 -18.41 -10.63 -45.55
CA ALA A 877 -19.12 -11.75 -46.15
C ALA A 877 -18.79 -11.93 -47.64
N GLN A 878 -18.74 -10.85 -48.43
CA GLN A 878 -18.36 -10.91 -49.83
C GLN A 878 -16.92 -11.38 -50.02
N ALA A 879 -15.97 -10.87 -49.22
CA ALA A 879 -14.57 -11.25 -49.33
C ALA A 879 -14.30 -12.69 -48.88
N ILE A 880 -15.03 -13.15 -47.86
CA ILE A 880 -15.06 -14.56 -47.46
C ILE A 880 -15.49 -15.43 -48.64
N GLN A 881 -16.61 -15.10 -49.27
CA GLN A 881 -17.09 -15.83 -50.45
C GLN A 881 -16.06 -15.83 -51.58
N SER A 882 -15.54 -14.66 -51.97
CA SER A 882 -14.59 -14.54 -53.07
C SER A 882 -13.26 -15.26 -52.81
N ARG A 883 -12.71 -15.20 -51.59
CA ARG A 883 -11.46 -15.90 -51.25
C ARG A 883 -11.65 -17.41 -51.15
N LEU A 884 -12.78 -17.88 -50.61
CA LEU A 884 -13.07 -19.31 -50.59
C LEU A 884 -13.33 -19.86 -52.00
N GLU A 885 -14.06 -19.13 -52.85
CA GLU A 885 -14.22 -19.46 -54.27
C GLU A 885 -12.87 -19.46 -55.03
N ALA A 886 -11.96 -18.53 -54.73
CA ALA A 886 -10.64 -18.51 -55.34
C ALA A 886 -9.79 -19.72 -54.94
N LEU A 887 -9.84 -20.12 -53.66
CA LEU A 887 -9.16 -21.30 -53.15
C LEU A 887 -9.72 -22.60 -53.76
N GLN A 888 -11.04 -22.66 -54.01
CA GLN A 888 -11.66 -23.76 -54.74
C GLN A 888 -11.11 -23.91 -56.16
N ARG A 889 -10.84 -22.80 -56.87
CA ARG A 889 -10.32 -22.82 -58.25
C ARG A 889 -8.85 -23.22 -58.37
N THR A 890 -8.05 -23.05 -57.31
CA THR A 890 -6.62 -23.39 -57.30
C THR A 890 -6.31 -24.76 -56.68
N SER A 891 -7.32 -25.49 -56.22
CA SER A 891 -7.19 -26.84 -55.67
C SER A 891 -7.58 -27.87 -56.74
N ASP A 892 -6.67 -28.78 -57.09
CA ASP A 892 -6.88 -29.80 -58.13
C ASP A 892 -8.05 -30.77 -57.83
N GLU A 893 -8.47 -30.90 -56.57
CA GLU A 893 -9.59 -31.76 -56.14
C GLU A 893 -10.84 -30.99 -55.71
N GLY A 894 -10.80 -29.64 -55.71
CA GLY A 894 -11.92 -28.78 -55.33
C GLY A 894 -12.33 -28.91 -53.86
N LEU A 895 -12.17 -27.83 -53.08
CA LEU A 895 -12.57 -27.80 -51.66
C LEU A 895 -14.04 -28.20 -51.42
N GLY A 896 -14.94 -28.00 -52.39
CA GLY A 896 -16.38 -28.30 -52.28
C GLY A 896 -17.11 -27.50 -51.20
N LEU A 897 -16.44 -26.54 -50.54
CA LEU A 897 -16.97 -25.83 -49.39
C LEU A 897 -17.68 -24.55 -49.83
N GLU A 898 -19.00 -24.57 -49.85
CA GLU A 898 -19.81 -23.40 -50.15
C GLU A 898 -20.30 -22.71 -48.85
N THR A 899 -20.58 -21.41 -48.91
CA THR A 899 -20.97 -20.65 -47.71
C THR A 899 -22.41 -20.16 -47.74
N ARG A 900 -23.03 -20.13 -46.56
CA ARG A 900 -24.32 -19.49 -46.29
C ARG A 900 -24.08 -18.42 -45.25
N VAL A 901 -24.50 -17.18 -45.54
CA VAL A 901 -24.24 -16.05 -44.64
C VAL A 901 -25.54 -15.33 -44.32
N GLY A 902 -25.78 -15.12 -43.03
CA GLY A 902 -26.85 -14.27 -42.50
C GLY A 902 -26.24 -13.08 -41.75
N ILE A 903 -26.72 -11.88 -42.03
CA ILE A 903 -26.26 -10.64 -41.39
C ILE A 903 -27.45 -9.86 -40.85
N ALA A 904 -27.40 -9.48 -39.58
CA ALA A 904 -28.46 -8.67 -38.98
C ALA A 904 -27.88 -7.54 -38.13
N THR A 905 -28.57 -6.39 -38.17
CA THR A 905 -28.17 -5.17 -37.47
C THR A 905 -29.29 -4.77 -36.50
N GLY A 906 -28.94 -4.34 -35.30
CA GLY A 906 -29.89 -3.79 -34.34
C GLY A 906 -29.32 -3.67 -32.93
N GLU A 907 -30.21 -3.42 -31.97
CA GLU A 907 -29.85 -3.33 -30.55
C GLU A 907 -29.64 -4.72 -29.94
N ALA A 908 -28.46 -4.95 -29.36
CA ALA A 908 -28.15 -6.14 -28.59
C ALA A 908 -27.45 -5.77 -27.29
N VAL A 909 -27.63 -6.60 -26.26
CA VAL A 909 -26.92 -6.47 -24.99
C VAL A 909 -25.63 -7.27 -25.06
N ILE A 910 -24.53 -6.60 -24.75
CA ILE A 910 -23.20 -7.19 -24.72
C ILE A 910 -22.72 -7.23 -23.28
N GLY A 911 -22.18 -8.36 -22.85
CA GLY A 911 -21.54 -8.49 -21.54
C GLY A 911 -20.54 -9.63 -21.51
N ASN A 912 -19.71 -9.65 -20.48
CA ASN A 912 -18.83 -10.79 -20.22
C ASN A 912 -19.52 -11.76 -19.25
N VAL A 913 -19.63 -13.02 -19.63
CA VAL A 913 -20.21 -14.11 -18.84
C VAL A 913 -19.09 -15.09 -18.49
N GLY A 914 -18.89 -15.36 -17.20
CA GLY A 914 -17.84 -16.28 -16.74
C GLY A 914 -17.87 -16.49 -15.23
N LEU A 915 -17.31 -17.62 -14.77
CA LEU A 915 -17.13 -17.94 -13.36
C LEU A 915 -16.09 -17.00 -12.72
N GLN A 916 -16.32 -16.53 -11.49
CA GLN A 916 -15.30 -15.78 -10.75
C GLN A 916 -14.00 -16.60 -10.65
N GLY A 917 -12.93 -16.10 -11.28
CA GLY A 917 -11.61 -16.76 -11.32
C GLY A 917 -11.36 -17.66 -12.55
N GLY A 918 -12.34 -17.78 -13.47
CA GLY A 918 -12.23 -18.47 -14.74
C GLY A 918 -12.09 -17.55 -15.95
N LYS A 919 -12.00 -18.14 -17.15
CA LYS A 919 -11.96 -17.41 -18.43
C LYS A 919 -13.30 -16.70 -18.64
N MET A 920 -13.28 -15.37 -18.79
CA MET A 920 -14.48 -14.58 -19.10
C MET A 920 -14.77 -14.68 -20.60
N GLU A 921 -15.98 -15.10 -20.96
CA GLU A 921 -16.43 -15.16 -22.36
C GLU A 921 -17.27 -13.93 -22.67
N TYR A 922 -16.98 -13.27 -23.79
CA TYR A 922 -17.83 -12.21 -24.33
C TYR A 922 -19.12 -12.87 -24.82
N ALA A 923 -20.26 -12.24 -24.58
CA ALA A 923 -21.57 -12.75 -24.96
C ALA A 923 -22.43 -11.63 -25.56
N VAL A 924 -23.00 -11.90 -26.73
CA VAL A 924 -24.02 -11.05 -27.37
C VAL A 924 -25.39 -11.68 -27.20
N ILE A 925 -26.34 -10.92 -26.65
CA ILE A 925 -27.72 -11.36 -26.42
C ILE A 925 -28.67 -10.34 -27.05
N GLY A 926 -29.53 -10.77 -27.98
CA GLY A 926 -30.57 -9.91 -28.54
C GLY A 926 -31.03 -10.32 -29.93
N ARG A 927 -32.07 -9.61 -30.39
CA ARG A 927 -32.73 -9.83 -31.70
C ARG A 927 -31.77 -9.91 -32.91
N PRO A 928 -30.67 -9.12 -32.98
CA PRO A 928 -29.72 -9.24 -34.09
C PRO A 928 -29.04 -10.62 -34.19
N LEU A 929 -28.76 -11.28 -33.06
CA LEU A 929 -28.15 -12.62 -33.07
C LEU A 929 -29.13 -13.67 -33.61
N GLU A 930 -30.35 -13.70 -33.05
CA GLU A 930 -31.42 -14.61 -33.49
C GLU A 930 -31.72 -14.42 -34.98
N ARG A 931 -31.77 -13.17 -35.43
CA ARG A 931 -32.05 -12.84 -36.82
C ARG A 931 -30.92 -13.22 -37.78
N ALA A 932 -29.66 -13.00 -37.41
CA ALA A 932 -28.53 -13.42 -38.22
C ALA A 932 -28.45 -14.94 -38.37
N LEU A 933 -28.73 -15.69 -37.30
CA LEU A 933 -28.81 -17.15 -37.32
C LEU A 933 -29.94 -17.65 -38.24
N GLU A 934 -31.13 -17.06 -38.14
CA GLU A 934 -32.27 -17.44 -38.97
C GLU A 934 -32.03 -17.13 -40.46
N LEU A 935 -31.49 -15.95 -40.78
CA LEU A 935 -31.13 -15.59 -42.15
C LEU A 935 -30.07 -16.51 -42.74
N ALA A 936 -29.07 -16.93 -41.94
CA ALA A 936 -28.07 -17.90 -42.40
C ALA A 936 -28.67 -19.27 -42.71
N ARG A 937 -29.71 -19.68 -41.98
CA ARG A 937 -30.43 -20.94 -42.20
C ARG A 937 -31.30 -20.90 -43.46
N GLN A 938 -31.90 -19.74 -43.75
CA GLN A 938 -32.73 -19.51 -44.94
C GLN A 938 -31.91 -19.29 -46.23
N ALA A 939 -30.65 -18.86 -46.10
CA ALA A 939 -29.78 -18.61 -47.24
C ALA A 939 -29.55 -19.91 -48.04
N SER A 940 -29.84 -19.87 -49.34
CA SER A 940 -29.36 -20.91 -50.25
C SER A 940 -27.85 -20.85 -50.35
N THR A 941 -27.25 -21.93 -50.81
CA THR A 941 -25.80 -22.02 -50.84
C THR A 941 -25.17 -20.95 -51.76
N GLY A 942 -24.15 -20.25 -51.28
CA GLY A 942 -23.53 -19.12 -51.95
C GLY A 942 -24.27 -17.77 -51.76
N GLN A 943 -25.38 -17.73 -51.01
CA GLN A 943 -26.13 -16.51 -50.76
C GLN A 943 -25.72 -15.81 -49.45
N ILE A 944 -25.80 -14.47 -49.49
CA ILE A 944 -25.71 -13.59 -48.32
C ILE A 944 -27.09 -12.96 -48.12
N LEU A 945 -27.74 -13.30 -47.01
CA LEU A 945 -29.01 -12.72 -46.61
C LEU A 945 -28.80 -11.69 -45.50
N VAL A 946 -29.52 -10.58 -45.60
CA VAL A 946 -29.42 -9.47 -44.66
C VAL A 946 -30.80 -9.06 -44.11
N SER A 947 -30.81 -8.55 -42.88
CA SER A 947 -32.02 -7.98 -42.25
C SER A 947 -32.43 -6.64 -42.90
N ALA A 948 -33.66 -6.19 -42.66
CA ALA A 948 -34.14 -4.88 -43.11
C ALA A 948 -33.26 -3.71 -42.63
N ALA A 949 -32.87 -3.73 -41.35
CA ALA A 949 -31.99 -2.73 -40.76
C ALA A 949 -30.57 -2.75 -41.38
N THR A 950 -30.05 -3.95 -41.68
CA THR A 950 -28.77 -4.08 -42.39
C THR A 950 -28.86 -3.53 -43.82
N ARG A 951 -29.96 -3.81 -44.54
CA ARG A 951 -30.20 -3.28 -45.88
C ARG A 951 -30.21 -1.75 -45.88
N GLU A 952 -30.94 -1.16 -44.94
CA GLU A 952 -31.05 0.30 -44.81
C GLU A 952 -29.68 0.94 -44.53
N ALA A 953 -28.92 0.38 -43.59
CA ALA A 953 -27.56 0.84 -43.27
C ALA A 953 -26.56 0.67 -44.44
N CYS A 954 -26.87 -0.19 -45.41
CA CYS A 954 -26.00 -0.55 -46.54
C CYS A 954 -26.51 -0.05 -47.91
N ALA A 955 -27.66 0.63 -47.97
CA ALA A 955 -28.38 0.95 -49.21
C ALA A 955 -27.58 1.86 -50.17
N SER A 956 -26.63 2.63 -49.65
CA SER A 956 -25.75 3.51 -50.44
C SER A 956 -24.60 2.77 -51.14
N ARG A 957 -24.29 1.54 -50.74
CA ARG A 957 -23.12 0.78 -51.20
C ARG A 957 -23.46 -0.54 -51.89
N PHE A 958 -24.63 -1.12 -51.62
CA PHE A 958 -24.99 -2.47 -52.05
C PHE A 958 -26.43 -2.55 -52.57
N GLY A 959 -26.65 -3.37 -53.60
CA GLY A 959 -27.98 -3.68 -54.12
C GLY A 959 -28.58 -4.92 -53.45
N PHE A 960 -29.87 -4.90 -53.15
CA PHE A 960 -30.54 -5.99 -52.44
C PHE A 960 -31.88 -6.36 -53.11
N GLY A 961 -32.15 -7.66 -53.26
CA GLY A 961 -33.44 -8.20 -53.71
C GLY A 961 -34.27 -8.71 -52.53
N LEU A 962 -35.59 -8.61 -52.61
CA LEU A 962 -36.50 -9.15 -51.59
C LEU A 962 -36.63 -10.68 -51.76
N ILE A 963 -36.48 -11.44 -50.67
CA ILE A 963 -36.86 -12.86 -50.63
C ILE A 963 -38.20 -12.95 -49.91
N GLN A 964 -39.23 -13.37 -50.65
CA GLN A 964 -40.57 -13.85 -50.28
C GLN A 964 -41.15 -13.47 -48.89
N GLU A 965 -42.30 -12.77 -48.88
CA GLU A 965 -43.14 -12.58 -47.69
C GLU A 965 -43.72 -13.95 -47.25
N SER A 966 -43.21 -14.51 -46.15
CA SER A 966 -43.88 -15.61 -45.44
C SER A 966 -44.48 -15.05 -44.14
N GLY A 967 -45.76 -15.29 -43.94
CA GLY A 967 -46.68 -14.46 -43.14
C GLY A 967 -46.49 -14.37 -41.62
N GLU A 968 -45.31 -14.66 -41.06
CA GLU A 968 -45.06 -14.51 -39.61
C GLU A 968 -43.66 -14.00 -39.22
N THR A 969 -42.76 -13.69 -40.18
CA THR A 969 -41.41 -13.16 -39.88
C THR A 969 -41.05 -11.92 -40.72
N GLU A 970 -40.23 -11.02 -40.17
CA GLU A 970 -39.70 -9.84 -40.90
C GLU A 970 -39.10 -10.25 -42.27
N PRO A 971 -39.16 -9.41 -43.31
CA PRO A 971 -38.60 -9.75 -44.63
C PRO A 971 -37.07 -9.87 -44.61
N GLY A 972 -36.54 -10.85 -45.34
CA GLY A 972 -35.12 -11.03 -45.59
C GLY A 972 -34.72 -10.49 -46.98
N PHE A 973 -33.49 -9.99 -47.10
CA PHE A 973 -33.00 -9.41 -48.35
C PHE A 973 -31.74 -10.12 -48.83
N VAL A 974 -31.72 -10.54 -50.09
CA VAL A 974 -30.54 -11.15 -50.71
C VAL A 974 -29.64 -10.08 -51.30
N LEU A 975 -28.34 -10.15 -50.99
CA LEU A 975 -27.34 -9.30 -51.61
C LEU A 975 -27.24 -9.64 -53.11
N GLN A 976 -27.49 -8.65 -53.97
CA GLN A 976 -27.32 -8.82 -55.41
C GLN A 976 -25.84 -8.72 -55.75
N ARG A 977 -25.30 -9.74 -56.44
CA ARG A 977 -23.94 -9.64 -57.01
C ARG A 977 -23.92 -8.48 -58.01
N PRO A 978 -22.90 -7.62 -58.02
CA PRO A 978 -22.76 -6.63 -59.07
C PRO A 978 -22.78 -7.34 -60.42
N ARG A 979 -23.66 -6.92 -61.34
CA ARG A 979 -23.55 -7.32 -62.75
C ARG A 979 -22.16 -6.88 -63.19
N ALA A 980 -21.33 -7.82 -63.65
CA ALA A 980 -20.08 -7.47 -64.30
C ALA A 980 -20.39 -6.41 -65.39
N PRO A 981 -19.63 -5.30 -65.48
CA PRO A 981 -19.67 -4.51 -66.70
C PRO A 981 -19.21 -5.44 -67.84
N PHE A 982 -20.03 -5.57 -68.87
CA PHE A 982 -19.63 -6.19 -70.14
C PHE A 982 -18.46 -5.44 -70.77
#